data_AF-A0A5J5CR95-F1
#
_entry.id   AF-A0A5J5CR95-F1
#
_cell.length_a   1.000
_cell.length_b   1.000
_cell.length_c   1.000
_cell.angle_alpha   90.00
_cell.angle_beta   90.00
_cell.angle_gamma   90.00
#
_symmetry.space_group_name_H-M   'P 1'
#
loop_
_entity.id
_entity.type
_entity.pdbx_description
1 polymer ?
#
loop_
_entity_poly.entity_id
_entity_poly.type
_entity_poly.pdbx_seq_one_letter_code
_entity_poly.pdbx_strand_id
1 'polypeptide(L)'
;MQRFRESIHIRTMKAKRKVEEISKEDVHAFLKKNAFVLFTVGAVIVGIGLGFALRPYKMTYREVKYFSFPGELLMRMLQMLVLPLLVSSLITGMAALDSKASGKMGMRAVIYYMTTTFIAVFIGILIVLIIHPGKGSKAEFGKQQKIEQISPADAFLDLIRNMFPPNLVQACTQQFKTKYGKRVVHVTVTVNDSFFNSTNGTLEVMEITREEVIPVPGQVNGVNALGLVVFSMCFGLIIGNMKEQGQLLRDFFDGLNEAIMRLVAIIMWYAPVGILFLIAGKIVEMDDLTEMGGQLGMYTITVIVGLLIHGVIILPTLYFAITRQNPFVFIAGILQALITALGTSSSITATAASIGAAGIPQAGLVTMVIVLTSVGLPTDDITLIIAVDWFLKDVEMGNSVLEERERKKPYKLISQDSDFENDKRAHKEKEPSLLSFKTMSSPESTDLGRALCIITGASRGFGRTIAREISRLVKPGSALVLTARSGDDLRALRAELAESEAGKAGLVVDCVVADLGQTEGLESIVRASKDAFSDDIDHVVLVNNGASLGDVSRYAKSFTNMAEVDSYLSLNVSSSLCLTAGVLQACPQRPGLRRTVVNISSLCALQPYRSWVLYCTGKAARDMMFRTQTQTQALGPLDTAMLTEAKSRTADPSTRTSISGLFAQGQVLTCEASCAKLMKLLLEDNYTSGAHIDIYDVDTA
;
A
#
# COMPACT_ATOMS: atom_id res chain seq x y z
N MET A 1 -29.16 -26.91 7.16
CA MET A 1 -28.76 -27.30 8.53
C MET A 1 -27.76 -28.44 8.58
N GLN A 2 -28.02 -29.63 8.00
CA GLN A 2 -27.08 -30.76 8.00
C GLN A 2 -25.71 -30.47 7.33
N ARG A 3 -25.70 -29.89 6.12
CA ARG A 3 -24.45 -29.49 5.42
C ARG A 3 -23.57 -28.50 6.19
N PHE A 4 -24.20 -27.65 7.02
CA PHE A 4 -23.49 -26.70 7.88
C PHE A 4 -22.85 -27.40 9.09
N ARG A 5 -23.58 -28.35 9.70
CA ARG A 5 -23.05 -29.22 10.77
C ARG A 5 -21.88 -30.08 10.30
N GLU A 6 -21.99 -30.69 9.12
CA GLU A 6 -20.90 -31.47 8.52
C GLU A 6 -19.69 -30.60 8.19
N SER A 7 -19.91 -29.40 7.63
CA SER A 7 -18.82 -28.45 7.35
C SER A 7 -18.10 -27.99 8.62
N ILE A 8 -18.84 -27.76 9.71
CA ILE A 8 -18.24 -27.45 11.03
C ILE A 8 -17.47 -28.67 11.53
N HIS A 9 -18.05 -29.86 11.51
CA HIS A 9 -17.41 -31.07 12.02
C HIS A 9 -16.11 -31.42 11.28
N ILE A 10 -16.09 -31.28 9.95
CA ILE A 10 -14.88 -31.45 9.12
C ILE A 10 -13.81 -30.39 9.45
N ARG A 11 -14.22 -29.13 9.70
CA ARG A 11 -13.30 -28.06 10.13
C ARG A 11 -12.74 -28.31 11.52
N THR A 12 -13.56 -28.78 12.46
CA THR A 12 -13.13 -29.13 13.82
C THR A 12 -12.16 -30.31 13.81
N MET A 13 -12.43 -31.34 13.00
CA MET A 13 -11.52 -32.49 12.83
C MET A 13 -10.20 -32.09 12.16
N LYS A 14 -10.22 -31.22 11.14
CA LYS A 14 -9.00 -30.66 10.54
C LYS A 14 -8.20 -29.80 11.51
N ALA A 15 -8.88 -28.97 12.32
CA ALA A 15 -8.21 -28.16 13.34
C ALA A 15 -7.60 -29.04 14.43
N LYS A 16 -8.31 -30.08 14.89
CA LYS A 16 -7.82 -31.03 15.89
C LYS A 16 -6.59 -31.79 15.40
N ARG A 17 -6.62 -32.30 14.17
CA ARG A 17 -5.48 -32.96 13.53
C ARG A 17 -4.27 -32.03 13.38
N LYS A 18 -4.52 -30.76 13.04
CA LYS A 18 -3.48 -29.72 12.91
C LYS A 18 -2.87 -29.30 14.26
N VAL A 19 -3.60 -29.46 15.37
CA VAL A 19 -3.10 -29.23 16.74
C VAL A 19 -2.32 -30.45 17.24
N GLU A 20 -2.76 -31.66 16.89
CA GLU A 20 -2.06 -32.91 17.21
C GLU A 20 -0.74 -33.07 16.45
N GLU A 21 -0.58 -32.42 15.30
CA GLU A 21 0.64 -32.43 14.46
C GLU A 21 1.65 -31.31 14.78
N ILE A 22 1.44 -30.49 15.83
CA ILE A 22 2.36 -29.39 16.17
C ILE A 22 3.69 -29.95 16.71
N SER A 23 4.77 -29.76 15.95
CA SER A 23 6.12 -30.12 16.35
C SER A 23 6.74 -29.09 17.31
N LYS A 24 7.73 -29.51 18.11
CA LYS A 24 8.57 -28.57 18.90
C LYS A 24 9.26 -27.53 18.00
N GLU A 25 9.58 -27.89 16.76
CA GLU A 25 10.18 -27.00 15.77
C GLU A 25 9.19 -25.92 15.30
N ASP A 26 7.92 -26.27 15.14
CA ASP A 26 6.84 -25.32 14.80
C ASP A 26 6.59 -24.34 15.95
N VAL A 27 6.62 -24.82 17.19
CA VAL A 27 6.52 -23.97 18.38
C VAL A 27 7.72 -23.03 18.46
N HIS A 28 8.94 -23.51 18.24
CA HIS A 28 10.13 -22.67 18.25
C HIS A 28 10.11 -21.63 17.12
N ALA A 29 9.67 -22.01 15.92
CA ALA A 29 9.47 -21.08 14.80
C ALA A 29 8.39 -20.03 15.10
N PHE A 30 7.29 -20.45 15.73
CA PHE A 30 6.22 -19.55 16.17
C PHE A 30 6.71 -18.56 17.24
N LEU A 31 7.43 -19.04 18.26
CA LEU A 31 8.02 -18.21 19.32
C LEU A 31 9.00 -17.20 18.74
N LYS A 32 9.87 -17.61 17.81
CA LYS A 32 10.83 -16.72 17.15
C LYS A 32 10.15 -15.66 16.29
N LYS A 33 9.07 -16.03 15.58
CA LYS A 33 8.32 -15.10 14.71
C LYS A 33 7.49 -14.09 15.50
N ASN A 34 6.97 -14.46 16.67
CA ASN A 34 6.11 -13.63 17.50
C ASN A 34 6.80 -13.13 18.78
N ALA A 35 8.13 -13.21 18.86
CA ALA A 35 8.90 -12.93 20.06
C ALA A 35 8.59 -11.55 20.66
N PHE A 36 8.49 -10.51 19.83
CA PHE A 36 8.17 -9.16 20.27
C PHE A 36 6.83 -9.07 21.01
N VAL A 37 5.77 -9.63 20.43
CA VAL A 37 4.41 -9.62 21.01
C VAL A 37 4.37 -10.46 22.29
N LEU A 38 5.07 -11.59 22.32
CA LEU A 38 5.15 -12.44 23.51
C LEU A 38 5.89 -11.73 24.65
N PHE A 39 6.98 -11.01 24.35
CA PHE A 39 7.71 -10.25 25.36
C PHE A 39 6.90 -9.07 25.90
N THR A 40 6.13 -8.35 25.06
CA THR A 40 5.29 -7.25 25.54
C THR A 40 4.12 -7.74 26.39
N VAL A 41 3.42 -8.80 25.97
CA VAL A 41 2.33 -9.40 26.78
C VAL A 41 2.88 -9.97 28.09
N GLY A 42 4.01 -10.68 28.02
CA GLY A 42 4.71 -11.18 29.21
C GLY A 42 5.12 -10.05 30.17
N ALA A 43 5.66 -8.96 29.63
CA ALA A 43 6.03 -7.78 30.41
C ALA A 43 4.84 -7.11 31.12
N VAL A 44 3.67 -7.04 30.47
CA VAL A 44 2.44 -6.52 31.10
C VAL A 44 2.02 -7.42 32.27
N ILE A 45 1.95 -8.74 32.05
CA ILE A 45 1.55 -9.70 33.09
C ILE A 45 2.51 -9.66 34.28
N VAL A 46 3.82 -9.68 34.01
CA VAL A 46 4.86 -9.59 35.04
C VAL A 46 4.83 -8.23 35.74
N GLY A 47 4.63 -7.14 35.00
CA GLY A 47 4.52 -5.78 35.56
C GLY A 47 3.33 -5.63 36.51
N ILE A 48 2.17 -6.19 36.14
CA ILE A 48 0.99 -6.23 37.02
C ILE A 48 1.31 -7.04 38.28
N GLY A 49 1.84 -8.26 38.13
CA GLY A 49 2.20 -9.12 39.26
C GLY A 49 3.22 -8.47 40.21
N LEU A 50 4.25 -7.84 39.65
CA LEU A 50 5.29 -7.13 40.40
C LEU A 50 4.74 -5.89 41.11
N GLY A 51 3.87 -5.12 40.45
CA GLY A 51 3.21 -3.96 41.04
C GLY A 51 2.38 -4.32 42.27
N PHE A 52 1.55 -5.37 42.18
CA PHE A 52 0.78 -5.87 43.32
C PHE A 52 1.66 -6.45 44.44
N ALA A 53 2.77 -7.11 44.10
CA ALA A 53 3.70 -7.68 45.07
C ALA A 53 4.49 -6.61 45.85
N LEU A 54 4.83 -5.48 45.21
CA LEU A 54 5.58 -4.38 45.83
C LEU A 54 4.70 -3.41 46.63
N ARG A 55 3.41 -3.34 46.31
CA ARG A 55 2.43 -2.49 47.00
C ARG A 55 2.40 -2.62 48.55
N PRO A 56 2.40 -3.81 49.16
CA PRO A 56 2.37 -3.93 50.63
C PRO A 56 3.62 -3.35 51.33
N TYR A 57 4.73 -3.14 50.61
CA TYR A 57 5.97 -2.62 51.18
C TYR A 57 5.95 -1.10 51.42
N LYS A 58 4.88 -0.37 51.03
CA LYS A 58 4.69 1.08 51.23
C LYS A 58 5.95 1.91 50.94
N MET A 59 6.44 1.80 49.70
CA MET A 59 7.61 2.55 49.23
C MET A 59 7.38 4.07 49.29
N THR A 60 8.44 4.81 49.59
CA THR A 60 8.42 6.28 49.56
C THR A 60 8.32 6.78 48.12
N TYR A 61 7.72 7.95 47.88
CA TYR A 61 7.62 8.57 46.54
C TYR A 61 8.95 8.57 45.75
N ARG A 62 10.06 8.86 46.42
CA ARG A 62 11.41 8.84 45.82
C ARG A 62 11.83 7.45 45.35
N GLU A 63 11.51 6.42 46.12
CA GLU A 63 11.83 5.03 45.80
C GLU A 63 10.97 4.53 44.63
N VAL A 64 9.68 4.90 44.62
CA VAL A 64 8.77 4.63 43.49
C VAL A 64 9.30 5.28 42.21
N LYS A 65 9.78 6.52 42.26
CA LYS A 65 10.40 7.20 41.11
C LYS A 65 11.66 6.49 40.60
N TYR A 66 12.53 6.02 41.50
CA TYR A 66 13.70 5.24 41.11
C TYR A 66 13.32 3.88 40.51
N PHE A 67 12.30 3.23 41.05
CA PHE A 67 11.78 1.98 40.53
C PHE A 67 11.13 2.15 39.14
N SER A 68 10.38 3.23 38.92
CA SER A 68 9.72 3.53 37.64
C SER A 68 10.65 4.12 36.57
N PHE A 69 11.92 4.39 36.89
CA PHE A 69 12.86 5.09 36.01
C PHE A 69 13.04 4.42 34.63
N PRO A 70 13.14 3.08 34.50
CA PRO A 70 13.20 2.44 33.18
C PRO A 70 11.99 2.73 32.30
N GLY A 71 10.81 2.89 32.92
CA GLY A 71 9.58 3.30 32.25
C GLY A 71 9.59 4.77 31.83
N GLU A 72 10.10 5.66 32.68
CA GLU A 72 10.30 7.07 32.33
C GLU A 72 11.27 7.22 31.14
N LEU A 73 12.36 6.43 31.11
CA LEU A 73 13.31 6.42 30.01
C LEU A 73 12.63 6.06 28.67
N LEU A 74 11.74 5.06 28.68
CA LEU A 74 10.93 4.68 27.50
C LEU A 74 10.11 5.88 27.01
N MET A 75 9.42 6.58 27.91
CA MET A 75 8.60 7.74 27.54
C MET A 75 9.43 8.87 26.95
N ARG A 76 10.61 9.16 27.53
CA ARG A 76 11.53 10.17 26.99
C ARG A 76 12.07 9.80 25.60
N MET A 77 12.43 8.52 25.40
CA MET A 77 12.88 8.00 24.11
C MET A 77 11.79 8.12 23.03
N LEU A 78 10.53 7.82 23.37
CA LEU A 78 9.40 7.99 22.45
C LEU A 78 9.12 9.47 22.14
N GLN A 79 9.11 10.33 23.16
CA GLN A 79 8.92 11.79 23.01
C GLN A 79 9.99 12.43 22.12
N MET A 80 11.24 11.98 22.21
CA MET A 80 12.34 12.44 21.36
C MET A 80 12.07 12.19 19.87
N LEU A 81 11.42 11.07 19.53
CA LEU A 81 11.15 10.70 18.14
C LEU A 81 9.90 11.36 17.56
N VAL A 82 8.99 11.87 18.40
CA VAL A 82 7.75 12.53 17.98
C VAL A 82 8.02 13.64 16.97
N LEU A 83 8.91 14.57 17.32
CA LEU A 83 9.18 15.78 16.53
C LEU A 83 9.72 15.46 15.13
N PRO A 84 10.84 14.74 14.96
CA PRO A 84 11.41 14.50 13.64
C PRO A 84 10.49 13.61 12.78
N LEU A 85 9.82 12.63 13.39
CA LEU A 85 8.88 11.74 12.69
C LEU A 85 7.65 12.47 12.18
N LEU A 86 7.05 13.33 13.00
CA LEU A 86 5.88 14.13 12.61
C LEU A 86 6.19 14.98 11.37
N VAL A 87 7.34 15.66 11.37
CA VAL A 87 7.74 16.54 10.26
C VAL A 87 8.07 15.72 9.01
N SER A 88 8.92 14.68 9.11
CA SER A 88 9.35 13.90 7.95
C SER A 88 8.23 13.07 7.34
N SER A 89 7.41 12.41 8.17
CA SER A 89 6.30 11.57 7.70
C SER A 89 5.21 12.40 7.03
N LEU A 90 4.85 13.56 7.60
CA LEU A 90 3.82 14.43 7.01
C LEU A 90 4.28 15.08 5.71
N ILE A 91 5.52 15.56 5.64
CA ILE A 91 6.07 16.16 4.41
C ILE A 91 6.09 15.11 3.29
N THR A 92 6.61 13.92 3.58
CA THR A 92 6.71 12.83 2.59
C THR A 92 5.32 12.34 2.17
N GLY A 93 4.41 12.15 3.14
CA GLY A 93 3.03 11.72 2.88
C GLY A 93 2.24 12.72 2.04
N MET A 94 2.39 14.02 2.29
CA MET A 94 1.71 15.07 1.52
C MET A 94 2.37 15.33 0.16
N ALA A 95 3.70 15.21 0.06
CA ALA A 95 4.40 15.32 -1.21
C ALA A 95 4.06 14.18 -2.16
N ALA A 96 3.71 12.99 -1.64
CA ALA A 96 3.27 11.84 -2.43
C ALA A 96 1.90 12.01 -3.10
N LEU A 97 1.12 13.01 -2.71
CA LEU A 97 -0.18 13.27 -3.30
C LEU A 97 -0.01 14.06 -4.61
N ASP A 98 -0.16 13.38 -5.76
CA ASP A 98 -0.07 13.99 -7.10
C ASP A 98 -1.25 14.96 -7.36
N SER A 99 -0.98 16.26 -7.42
CA SER A 99 -2.02 17.30 -7.52
C SER A 99 -2.83 17.27 -8.82
N LYS A 100 -2.34 16.66 -9.91
CA LYS A 100 -3.05 16.66 -11.21
C LYS A 100 -4.01 15.49 -11.39
N ALA A 101 -3.67 14.28 -10.96
CA ALA A 101 -4.57 13.12 -11.01
C ALA A 101 -5.45 13.00 -9.75
N SER A 102 -4.97 13.52 -8.60
CA SER A 102 -5.65 13.45 -7.30
C SER A 102 -6.72 14.53 -7.08
N GLY A 103 -6.79 15.57 -7.92
CA GLY A 103 -7.61 16.76 -7.64
C GLY A 103 -9.11 16.49 -7.41
N LYS A 104 -9.73 15.57 -8.15
CA LYS A 104 -11.16 15.20 -7.95
C LYS A 104 -11.35 13.89 -7.19
N MET A 105 -10.55 12.87 -7.51
CA MET A 105 -10.66 11.55 -6.87
C MET A 105 -10.09 11.54 -5.45
N GLY A 106 -8.95 12.21 -5.23
CA GLY A 106 -8.34 12.41 -3.94
C GLY A 106 -9.09 13.41 -3.08
N MET A 107 -9.65 14.49 -3.66
CA MET A 107 -10.49 15.43 -2.89
C MET A 107 -11.73 14.74 -2.29
N ARG A 108 -12.41 13.87 -3.05
CA ARG A 108 -13.51 13.06 -2.48
C ARG A 108 -13.03 12.13 -1.35
N ALA A 109 -11.77 11.70 -1.37
CA ALA A 109 -11.22 10.75 -0.39
C ALA A 109 -10.88 11.47 0.89
N VAL A 110 -10.21 12.60 0.74
CA VAL A 110 -9.94 13.54 1.82
C VAL A 110 -11.25 14.00 2.46
N ILE A 111 -12.27 14.37 1.68
CA ILE A 111 -13.59 14.74 2.23
C ILE A 111 -14.21 13.58 3.01
N TYR A 112 -14.18 12.36 2.47
CA TYR A 112 -14.72 11.18 3.16
C TYR A 112 -13.99 10.96 4.50
N TYR A 113 -12.65 10.86 4.48
CA TYR A 113 -11.85 10.65 5.69
C TYR A 113 -12.00 11.77 6.72
N MET A 114 -12.02 13.04 6.27
CA MET A 114 -12.23 14.17 7.17
C MET A 114 -13.61 14.12 7.83
N THR A 115 -14.64 13.76 7.06
CA THR A 115 -16.01 13.68 7.57
C THR A 115 -16.18 12.51 8.53
N THR A 116 -15.69 11.31 8.20
CA THR A 116 -15.77 10.14 9.08
C THR A 116 -14.97 10.35 10.36
N THR A 117 -13.76 10.89 10.26
CA THR A 117 -12.91 11.23 11.40
C THR A 117 -13.58 12.26 12.31
N PHE A 118 -14.15 13.32 11.74
CA PHE A 118 -14.85 14.34 12.53
C PHE A 118 -16.07 13.76 13.26
N ILE A 119 -16.85 12.91 12.60
CA ILE A 119 -17.98 12.21 13.23
C ILE A 119 -17.49 11.27 14.33
N ALA A 120 -16.39 10.52 14.11
CA ALA A 120 -15.80 9.63 15.12
C ALA A 120 -15.35 10.41 16.37
N VAL A 121 -14.63 11.52 16.19
CA VAL A 121 -14.18 12.39 17.29
C VAL A 121 -15.38 12.99 18.03
N PHE A 122 -16.40 13.47 17.31
CA PHE A 122 -17.61 14.02 17.93
C PHE A 122 -18.35 12.98 18.78
N ILE A 123 -18.50 11.76 18.27
CA ILE A 123 -19.12 10.65 19.01
C ILE A 123 -18.28 10.26 20.23
N GLY A 124 -16.95 10.19 20.09
CA GLY A 124 -16.04 9.92 21.19
C GLY A 124 -16.20 10.94 22.32
N ILE A 125 -16.19 12.23 21.98
CA ILE A 125 -16.41 13.32 22.94
C ILE A 125 -17.82 13.22 23.55
N LEU A 126 -18.86 13.00 22.75
CA LEU A 126 -20.23 12.91 23.22
C LEU A 126 -20.41 11.76 24.23
N ILE A 127 -19.90 10.56 23.94
CA ILE A 127 -20.04 9.39 24.82
C ILE A 127 -19.23 9.60 26.10
N VAL A 128 -18.01 10.16 26.00
CA VAL A 128 -17.19 10.50 27.18
C VAL A 128 -17.91 11.54 28.06
N LEU A 129 -18.57 12.54 27.48
CA LEU A 129 -19.36 13.54 28.20
C LEU A 129 -20.70 13.01 28.71
N ILE A 130 -21.20 11.87 28.24
CA ILE A 130 -22.41 11.24 28.82
C ILE A 130 -22.00 10.36 30.00
N ILE A 131 -21.02 9.48 29.79
CA ILE A 131 -20.62 8.46 30.76
C ILE A 131 -19.75 9.07 31.88
N HIS A 132 -18.97 10.13 31.59
CA HIS A 132 -18.01 10.76 32.49
C HIS A 132 -17.11 9.73 33.22
N PRO A 133 -16.33 8.91 32.48
CA PRO A 133 -15.38 8.00 33.11
C PRO A 133 -14.38 8.81 33.95
N GLY A 134 -14.20 8.44 35.21
CA GLY A 134 -13.34 9.16 36.17
C GLY A 134 -14.07 10.01 37.22
N LYS A 135 -15.40 10.14 37.18
CA LYS A 135 -16.17 10.97 38.14
C LYS A 135 -16.39 10.32 39.53
N GLY A 136 -15.42 9.55 40.02
CA GLY A 136 -15.55 8.76 41.25
C GLY A 136 -14.33 8.85 42.14
N SER A 137 -14.00 10.05 42.64
CA SER A 137 -13.46 10.32 43.98
C SER A 137 -13.12 11.80 44.07
N LYS A 138 -13.87 12.57 44.86
CA LYS A 138 -13.57 13.99 45.12
C LYS A 138 -12.43 14.18 46.13
N ALA A 139 -11.77 13.10 46.57
CA ALA A 139 -10.94 13.12 47.78
C ALA A 139 -9.41 13.07 47.55
N GLU A 140 -8.87 12.60 46.43
CA GLU A 140 -7.40 12.38 46.33
C GLU A 140 -6.63 13.15 45.24
N PHE A 141 -7.27 13.87 44.33
CA PHE A 141 -6.55 14.89 43.52
C PHE A 141 -6.43 16.23 44.28
N GLY A 142 -6.13 16.12 45.58
CA GLY A 142 -5.99 17.19 46.56
C GLY A 142 -4.70 17.98 46.41
N LYS A 143 -4.46 18.56 45.23
CA LYS A 143 -3.90 19.92 45.13
C LYS A 143 -4.76 20.62 44.11
N GLN A 144 -5.67 21.47 44.60
CA GLN A 144 -6.28 22.53 43.82
C GLN A 144 -5.17 23.34 43.14
N GLN A 145 -4.73 22.93 41.96
CA GLN A 145 -4.36 23.90 40.95
C GLN A 145 -5.64 24.71 40.78
N LYS A 146 -5.61 25.98 41.22
CA LYS A 146 -6.58 26.97 40.77
C LYS A 146 -6.57 26.86 39.26
N ILE A 147 -7.56 26.19 38.69
CA ILE A 147 -7.78 26.20 37.26
C ILE A 147 -8.09 27.67 36.98
N GLU A 148 -7.10 28.40 36.46
CA GLU A 148 -7.33 29.72 35.93
C GLU A 148 -8.49 29.56 34.94
N GLN A 149 -9.61 30.24 35.22
CA GLN A 149 -10.76 30.17 34.31
C GLN A 149 -10.37 30.92 33.04
N ILE A 150 -9.84 30.17 32.08
CA ILE A 150 -9.51 30.67 30.76
C ILE A 150 -10.83 30.87 30.02
N SER A 151 -11.01 32.04 29.43
CA SER A 151 -12.14 32.30 28.54
C SER A 151 -12.09 31.32 27.36
N PRO A 152 -13.20 30.63 27.01
CA PRO A 152 -13.24 29.75 25.84
C PRO A 152 -12.82 30.44 24.54
N ALA A 153 -13.10 31.75 24.44
CA ALA A 153 -12.66 32.57 23.30
C ALA A 153 -11.14 32.67 23.23
N ASP A 154 -10.45 32.91 24.35
CA ASP A 154 -8.99 33.00 24.39
C ASP A 154 -8.34 31.64 24.09
N ALA A 155 -8.92 30.54 24.55
CA ALA A 155 -8.45 29.19 24.21
C ALA A 155 -8.58 28.89 22.70
N PHE A 156 -9.68 29.31 22.07
CA PHE A 156 -9.85 29.19 20.62
C PHE A 156 -8.89 30.08 19.83
N LEU A 157 -8.64 31.31 20.30
CA LEU A 157 -7.65 32.20 19.71
C LEU A 157 -6.23 31.63 19.86
N ASP A 158 -5.91 31.02 21.00
CA ASP A 158 -4.63 30.35 21.22
C ASP A 158 -4.45 29.15 20.29
N LEU A 159 -5.51 28.39 19.99
CA LEU A 159 -5.47 27.32 18.99
C LEU A 159 -5.04 27.86 17.62
N ILE A 160 -5.67 28.94 17.14
CA ILE A 160 -5.34 29.57 15.87
C ILE A 160 -3.90 30.14 15.87
N ARG A 161 -3.50 30.81 16.97
CA ARG A 161 -2.13 31.32 17.13
C ARG A 161 -1.10 30.20 17.07
N ASN A 162 -1.40 29.04 17.66
CA ASN A 162 -0.54 27.87 17.63
C ASN A 162 -0.50 27.18 16.25
N MET A 163 -1.53 27.30 15.40
CA MET A 163 -1.49 26.81 14.01
C MET A 163 -0.45 27.56 13.15
N PHE A 164 -0.17 28.82 13.46
CA PHE A 164 0.78 29.68 12.73
C PHE A 164 1.86 30.23 13.66
N PRO A 165 2.83 29.39 14.10
CA PRO A 165 3.87 29.84 15.01
C PRO A 165 4.77 30.90 14.35
N PRO A 166 5.19 31.94 15.10
CA PRO A 166 6.05 32.98 14.56
C PRO A 166 7.46 32.49 14.20
N ASN A 167 7.89 31.35 14.77
CA ASN A 167 9.18 30.72 14.50
C ASN A 167 9.07 29.19 14.63
N LEU A 168 9.54 28.45 13.62
CA LEU A 168 9.48 26.99 13.58
C LEU A 168 10.43 26.31 14.58
N VAL A 169 11.63 26.85 14.76
CA VAL A 169 12.60 26.32 15.73
C VAL A 169 12.07 26.51 17.15
N GLN A 170 11.45 27.66 17.42
CA GLN A 170 10.77 27.91 18.69
C GLN A 170 9.59 26.96 18.90
N ALA A 171 8.80 26.70 17.85
CA ALA A 171 7.68 25.75 17.91
C ALA A 171 8.11 24.32 18.30
N CYS A 172 9.36 23.94 18.06
CA CYS A 172 9.90 22.66 18.51
C CYS A 172 10.09 22.56 20.03
N THR A 173 10.04 23.67 20.78
CA THR A 173 10.34 23.69 22.23
C THR A 173 9.31 24.43 23.07
N GLN A 174 8.53 25.32 22.45
CA GLN A 174 7.59 26.22 23.14
C GLN A 174 6.27 26.31 22.37
N GLN A 175 5.18 26.53 23.12
CA GLN A 175 3.84 26.79 22.59
C GLN A 175 3.26 28.07 23.17
N PHE A 176 2.39 28.73 22.41
CA PHE A 176 1.72 29.95 22.82
C PHE A 176 0.58 29.62 23.79
N LYS A 177 0.52 30.34 24.91
CA LYS A 177 -0.57 30.27 25.88
C LYS A 177 -0.84 31.64 26.46
N THR A 178 -2.06 32.12 26.35
CA THR A 178 -2.49 33.37 26.94
C THR A 178 -2.40 33.28 28.47
N LYS A 179 -1.72 34.24 29.08
CA LYS A 179 -1.63 34.40 30.53
C LYS A 179 -2.47 35.59 30.94
N TYR A 180 -3.19 35.51 32.05
CA TYR A 180 -3.99 36.63 32.52
C TYR A 180 -3.14 37.55 33.39
N GLY A 181 -2.93 38.78 32.91
CA GLY A 181 -2.31 39.85 33.67
C GLY A 181 -3.37 40.75 34.29
N LYS A 182 -3.03 41.42 35.39
CA LYS A 182 -3.87 42.49 35.95
C LYS A 182 -3.40 43.83 35.38
N ARG A 183 -4.29 44.55 34.70
CA ARG A 183 -4.08 45.94 34.31
C ARG A 183 -4.85 46.84 35.25
N VAL A 184 -4.16 47.77 35.89
CA VAL A 184 -4.77 48.77 36.75
C VAL A 184 -5.17 49.95 35.86
N VAL A 185 -6.46 50.21 35.74
CA VAL A 185 -7.00 51.35 34.97
C VAL A 185 -7.43 52.43 35.97
N HIS A 186 -6.81 53.61 35.89
CA HIS A 186 -7.24 54.79 36.63
C HIS A 186 -8.45 55.37 35.90
N VAL A 187 -9.65 55.18 36.46
CA VAL A 187 -10.86 55.81 35.92
C VAL A 187 -11.08 57.10 36.66
N THR A 188 -10.89 58.20 35.95
CA THR A 188 -11.20 59.56 36.41
C THR A 188 -12.72 59.75 36.37
N VAL A 189 -13.39 59.66 37.52
CA VAL A 189 -14.83 59.95 37.60
C VAL A 189 -15.01 61.39 38.06
N THR A 190 -15.52 62.24 37.19
CA THR A 190 -15.94 63.60 37.56
C THR A 190 -17.29 63.51 38.26
N VAL A 191 -17.29 63.59 39.60
CA VAL A 191 -18.54 63.67 40.36
C VAL A 191 -19.00 65.12 40.30
N ASN A 192 -20.09 65.39 39.58
CA ASN A 192 -20.75 66.69 39.63
C ASN A 192 -21.69 66.64 40.84
N ASP A 193 -21.27 67.21 41.97
CA ASP A 193 -22.12 67.30 43.17
C ASP A 193 -23.24 68.33 42.93
N SER A 194 -24.28 67.94 42.18
CA SER A 194 -25.52 68.70 42.07
C SER A 194 -26.49 68.44 43.23
N PHE A 195 -26.03 67.83 44.32
CA PHE A 195 -26.85 67.54 45.51
C PHE A 195 -26.42 68.25 46.80
N PHE A 196 -25.40 69.13 46.78
CA PHE A 196 -25.07 69.99 47.92
C PHE A 196 -25.00 71.46 47.52
N ASN A 197 -25.69 72.29 48.30
CA ASN A 197 -25.98 73.68 48.05
C ASN A 197 -24.74 74.59 48.23
N SER A 198 -24.49 75.41 47.21
CA SER A 198 -23.77 76.70 47.19
C SER A 198 -22.25 76.80 47.44
N THR A 199 -21.64 77.49 46.45
CA THR A 199 -20.43 78.34 46.45
C THR A 199 -19.04 77.67 46.41
N ASN A 200 -18.35 77.92 45.30
CA ASN A 200 -17.02 77.44 44.88
C ASN A 200 -16.93 75.97 44.50
N GLY A 201 -17.47 75.63 43.32
CA GLY A 201 -17.25 74.35 42.67
C GLY A 201 -15.77 74.16 42.32
N THR A 202 -15.02 73.51 43.21
CA THR A 202 -13.78 72.83 42.82
C THR A 202 -14.18 71.47 42.28
N LEU A 203 -13.76 71.18 41.05
CA LEU A 203 -13.91 69.85 40.45
C LEU A 203 -13.00 68.90 41.22
N GLU A 204 -13.53 68.21 42.22
CA GLU A 204 -12.79 67.09 42.83
C GLU A 204 -12.81 65.91 41.88
N VAL A 205 -11.64 65.63 41.31
CA VAL A 205 -11.39 64.48 40.46
C VAL A 205 -11.13 63.28 41.35
N MET A 206 -12.10 62.36 41.44
CA MET A 206 -11.91 61.11 42.17
C MET A 206 -11.33 60.05 41.22
N GLU A 207 -10.08 59.63 41.45
CA GLU A 207 -9.46 58.51 40.73
C GLU A 207 -9.90 57.18 41.36
N ILE A 208 -10.80 56.47 40.69
CA ILE A 208 -11.17 55.09 41.08
C ILE A 208 -10.24 54.14 40.34
N THR A 209 -9.44 53.38 41.09
CA THR A 209 -8.56 52.35 40.52
C THR A 209 -9.38 51.08 40.29
N ARG A 210 -9.57 50.70 39.03
CA ARG A 210 -10.25 49.44 38.65
C ARG A 210 -9.22 48.42 38.17
N GLU A 211 -9.14 47.28 38.85
CA GLU A 211 -8.34 46.13 38.38
C GLU A 211 -9.11 45.43 37.24
N GLU A 212 -8.58 45.50 36.01
CA GLU A 212 -9.09 44.78 34.85
C GLU A 212 -8.16 43.59 34.54
N VAL A 213 -8.72 42.39 34.41
CA VAL A 213 -7.96 41.21 34.03
C VAL A 213 -7.86 41.18 32.51
N ILE A 214 -6.64 41.30 31.98
CA ILE A 214 -6.37 41.33 30.53
C ILE A 214 -5.61 40.08 30.08
N PRO A 215 -5.90 39.54 28.88
CA PRO A 215 -5.10 38.49 28.27
C PRO A 215 -3.75 39.06 27.80
N VAL A 216 -2.66 38.48 28.28
CA VAL A 216 -1.28 38.85 27.96
C VAL A 216 -0.62 37.70 27.18
N PRO A 217 0.19 37.98 26.14
CA PRO A 217 0.92 36.94 25.42
C PRO A 217 1.84 36.17 26.37
N GLY A 218 1.73 34.85 26.35
CA GLY A 218 2.58 33.96 27.15
C GLY A 218 3.07 32.78 26.34
N GLN A 219 4.16 32.19 26.82
CA GLN A 219 4.71 30.94 26.29
C GLN A 219 4.81 29.93 27.42
N VAL A 220 4.61 28.67 27.07
CA VAL A 220 4.85 27.52 27.94
C VAL A 220 5.77 26.53 27.23
N ASN A 221 6.63 25.87 28.00
CA ASN A 221 7.54 24.86 27.47
C ASN A 221 6.74 23.63 27.02
N GLY A 222 7.00 23.17 25.80
CA GLY A 222 6.27 22.09 25.16
C GLY A 222 6.31 22.23 23.65
N VAL A 223 6.32 21.11 22.93
CA VAL A 223 6.32 21.10 21.47
C VAL A 223 4.98 21.62 20.97
N ASN A 224 4.97 22.68 20.16
CA ASN A 224 3.80 23.10 19.41
C ASN A 224 3.61 22.18 18.19
N ALA A 225 3.12 20.97 18.47
CA ALA A 225 2.89 19.96 17.43
C ALA A 225 1.87 20.42 16.38
N LEU A 226 0.83 21.17 16.79
CA LEU A 226 -0.20 21.68 15.88
C LEU A 226 0.39 22.57 14.78
N GLY A 227 1.23 23.54 15.16
CA GLY A 227 1.90 24.42 14.20
C GLY A 227 2.83 23.67 13.25
N LEU A 228 3.55 22.66 13.76
CA LEU A 228 4.43 21.82 12.95
C LEU A 228 3.66 20.93 11.97
N VAL A 229 2.49 20.41 12.36
CA VAL A 229 1.61 19.65 11.46
C VAL A 229 1.13 20.54 10.32
N VAL A 230 0.58 21.73 10.63
CA VAL A 230 0.06 22.67 9.63
C VAL A 230 1.16 23.10 8.67
N PHE A 231 2.34 23.45 9.20
CA PHE A 231 3.50 23.78 8.37
C PHE A 231 3.93 22.62 7.47
N SER A 232 4.14 21.43 8.04
CA SER A 232 4.62 20.24 7.33
C SER A 232 3.65 19.81 6.23
N MET A 233 2.34 19.96 6.46
CA MET A 233 1.31 19.64 5.48
C MET A 233 1.34 20.58 4.29
N CYS A 234 1.36 21.89 4.55
CA CYS A 234 1.47 22.92 3.50
C CYS A 234 2.79 22.77 2.72
N PHE A 235 3.90 22.54 3.43
CA PHE A 235 5.22 22.40 2.83
C PHE A 235 5.34 21.13 1.98
N GLY A 236 4.85 19.99 2.46
CA GLY A 236 4.79 18.75 1.69
C GLY A 236 3.95 18.87 0.42
N LEU A 237 2.79 19.54 0.48
CA LEU A 237 1.99 19.83 -0.71
C LEU A 237 2.73 20.72 -1.73
N ILE A 238 3.46 21.74 -1.26
CA ILE A 238 4.26 22.60 -2.14
C ILE A 238 5.38 21.79 -2.81
N ILE A 239 6.10 20.96 -2.06
CA ILE A 239 7.16 20.09 -2.60
C ILE A 239 6.59 19.13 -3.66
N GLY A 240 5.45 18.50 -3.38
CA GLY A 240 4.76 17.65 -4.35
C GLY A 240 4.39 18.39 -5.65
N ASN A 241 4.04 19.67 -5.54
CA ASN A 241 3.72 20.52 -6.69
C ASN A 241 4.95 21.01 -7.47
N MET A 242 6.13 21.05 -6.85
CA MET A 242 7.38 21.49 -7.48
C MET A 242 8.01 20.46 -8.44
N LYS A 243 7.45 19.24 -8.53
CA LYS A 243 7.89 18.17 -9.43
C LYS A 243 9.40 17.92 -9.35
N GLU A 244 10.13 18.04 -10.45
CA GLU A 244 11.59 17.78 -10.54
C GLU A 244 12.41 18.65 -9.57
N GLN A 245 12.02 19.91 -9.34
CA GLN A 245 12.72 20.79 -8.40
C GLN A 245 12.50 20.37 -6.94
N GLY A 246 11.37 19.74 -6.63
CA GLY A 246 11.03 19.25 -5.29
C GLY A 246 11.60 17.86 -4.98
N GLN A 247 12.10 17.14 -5.98
CA GLN A 247 12.49 15.74 -5.84
C GLN A 247 13.62 15.55 -4.82
N LEU A 248 14.67 16.39 -4.87
CA LEU A 248 15.78 16.31 -3.91
C LEU A 248 15.32 16.44 -2.46
N LEU A 249 14.39 17.37 -2.21
CA LEU A 249 13.89 17.63 -0.86
C LEU A 249 12.96 16.52 -0.39
N ARG A 250 12.16 15.96 -1.30
CA ARG A 250 11.33 14.78 -1.04
C ARG A 250 12.19 13.58 -0.65
N ASP A 251 13.23 13.28 -1.43
CA ASP A 251 14.12 12.14 -1.20
C ASP A 251 14.89 12.30 0.12
N PHE A 252 15.27 13.53 0.48
CA PHE A 252 15.84 13.84 1.79
C PHE A 252 14.88 13.50 2.94
N PHE A 253 13.63 13.96 2.88
CA PHE A 253 12.65 13.69 3.93
C PHE A 253 12.24 12.22 4.00
N ASP A 254 12.21 11.52 2.87
CA ASP A 254 11.96 10.08 2.80
C ASP A 254 13.11 9.29 3.44
N GLY A 255 14.36 9.62 3.11
CA GLY A 255 15.55 9.03 3.74
C GLY A 255 15.63 9.30 5.24
N LEU A 256 15.27 10.52 5.67
CA LEU A 256 15.17 10.87 7.09
C LEU A 256 14.09 10.05 7.80
N ASN A 257 12.92 9.92 7.17
CA ASN A 257 11.80 9.14 7.70
C ASN A 257 12.18 7.66 7.89
N GLU A 258 12.79 7.04 6.88
CA GLU A 258 13.28 5.66 6.94
C GLU A 258 14.35 5.46 8.03
N ALA A 259 15.29 6.40 8.16
CA ALA A 259 16.31 6.35 9.23
C ALA A 259 15.68 6.42 10.63
N ILE A 260 14.68 7.30 10.83
CA ILE A 260 13.96 7.42 12.11
C ILE A 260 13.18 6.14 12.40
N MET A 261 12.54 5.53 11.39
CA MET A 261 11.80 4.27 11.57
C MET A 261 12.70 3.12 12.03
N ARG A 262 13.95 3.07 11.60
CA ARG A 262 14.94 2.11 12.12
C ARG A 262 15.30 2.39 13.58
N LEU A 263 15.40 3.65 13.97
CA LEU A 263 15.61 4.04 15.37
C LEU A 263 14.41 3.68 16.25
N VAL A 264 13.18 3.87 15.76
CA VAL A 264 11.95 3.37 16.42
C VAL A 264 12.07 1.88 16.67
N ALA A 265 12.45 1.07 15.67
CA ALA A 265 12.56 -0.38 15.82
C ALA A 265 13.52 -0.80 16.95
N ILE A 266 14.63 -0.07 17.15
CA ILE A 266 15.56 -0.30 18.26
C ILE A 266 14.88 -0.01 19.60
N ILE A 267 14.19 1.14 19.71
CA ILE A 267 13.48 1.54 20.94
C ILE A 267 12.36 0.56 21.27
N MET A 268 11.69 -0.01 20.26
CA MET A 268 10.67 -1.02 20.46
C MET A 268 11.22 -2.26 21.18
N TRP A 269 12.46 -2.69 20.92
CA TRP A 269 13.06 -3.81 21.67
C TRP A 269 13.27 -3.51 23.17
N TYR A 270 13.40 -2.24 23.54
CA TYR A 270 13.43 -1.81 24.95
C TYR A 270 12.01 -1.70 25.57
N ALA A 271 10.97 -1.56 24.75
CA ALA A 271 9.60 -1.34 25.21
C ALA A 271 9.08 -2.39 26.21
N PRO A 272 9.31 -3.72 26.07
CA PRO A 272 8.89 -4.69 27.08
C PRO A 272 9.42 -4.37 28.48
N VAL A 273 10.70 -3.97 28.59
CA VAL A 273 11.31 -3.61 29.87
C VAL A 273 10.68 -2.32 30.40
N GLY A 274 10.57 -1.29 29.56
CA GLY A 274 9.96 -0.02 29.96
C GLY A 274 8.50 -0.17 30.42
N ILE A 275 7.68 -0.92 29.68
CA ILE A 275 6.26 -1.17 29.99
C ILE A 275 6.10 -1.90 31.33
N LEU A 276 6.95 -2.91 31.60
CA LEU A 276 6.92 -3.65 32.86
C LEU A 276 7.07 -2.71 34.07
N PHE A 277 8.12 -1.89 34.09
CA PHE A 277 8.40 -0.98 35.21
C PHE A 277 7.44 0.20 35.28
N LEU A 278 6.93 0.64 34.13
CA LEU A 278 5.95 1.72 34.04
C LEU A 278 4.60 1.28 34.63
N ILE A 279 4.11 0.08 34.28
CA ILE A 279 2.88 -0.50 34.85
C ILE A 279 3.06 -0.80 36.34
N ALA A 280 4.16 -1.48 36.70
CA ALA A 280 4.44 -1.83 38.09
C ALA A 280 4.55 -0.57 38.98
N GLY A 281 5.28 0.45 38.52
CA GLY A 281 5.45 1.71 39.24
C GLY A 281 4.14 2.45 39.43
N LYS A 282 3.27 2.47 38.41
CA LYS A 282 1.94 3.09 38.52
C LYS A 282 1.01 2.36 39.48
N ILE A 283 0.99 1.03 39.47
CA ILE A 283 0.20 0.25 40.44
C ILE A 283 0.65 0.51 41.88
N VAL A 284 1.94 0.70 42.12
CA VAL A 284 2.49 1.03 43.44
C VAL A 284 2.17 2.48 43.84
N GLU A 285 2.13 3.42 42.88
CA GLU A 285 1.74 4.82 43.11
C GLU A 285 0.23 4.97 43.40
N MET A 286 -0.60 3.98 43.07
CA MET A 286 -2.06 4.03 43.26
C MET A 286 -2.47 3.60 44.68
N ASP A 287 -3.02 4.55 45.44
CA ASP A 287 -3.50 4.35 46.81
C ASP A 287 -4.81 3.52 46.87
N ASP A 288 -5.77 3.75 45.96
CA ASP A 288 -7.06 3.03 45.89
C ASP A 288 -7.33 2.30 44.56
N LEU A 289 -7.17 0.96 44.59
CA LEU A 289 -7.22 0.10 43.40
C LEU A 289 -8.66 -0.17 42.91
N THR A 290 -9.62 -0.19 43.82
CA THR A 290 -11.04 -0.41 43.50
C THR A 290 -11.64 0.80 42.79
N GLU A 291 -11.33 2.01 43.27
CA GLU A 291 -11.83 3.25 42.65
C GLU A 291 -11.14 3.49 41.31
N MET A 292 -9.82 3.45 41.26
CA MET A 292 -9.08 3.70 40.02
C MET A 292 -9.27 2.58 38.98
N GLY A 293 -9.31 1.32 39.40
CA GLY A 293 -9.63 0.19 38.52
C GLY A 293 -11.04 0.28 37.96
N GLY A 294 -12.01 0.74 38.77
CA GLY A 294 -13.36 1.06 38.33
C GLY A 294 -13.39 2.21 37.30
N GLN A 295 -12.64 3.28 37.54
CA GLN A 295 -12.53 4.41 36.61
C GLN A 295 -11.90 3.99 35.26
N LEU A 296 -10.85 3.18 35.30
CA LEU A 296 -10.18 2.64 34.11
C LEU A 296 -11.05 1.63 33.35
N GLY A 297 -11.81 0.81 34.07
CA GLY A 297 -12.83 -0.07 33.50
C GLY A 297 -13.94 0.71 32.80
N MET A 298 -14.43 1.78 33.43
CA MET A 298 -15.42 2.69 32.83
C MET A 298 -14.88 3.38 31.58
N TYR A 299 -13.61 3.80 31.57
CA TYR A 299 -12.94 4.31 30.38
C TYR A 299 -12.92 3.26 29.25
N THR A 300 -12.51 2.03 29.56
CA THR A 300 -12.45 0.93 28.58
C THR A 300 -13.82 0.64 27.96
N ILE A 301 -14.87 0.58 28.78
CA ILE A 301 -16.24 0.39 28.32
C ILE A 301 -16.68 1.56 27.42
N THR A 302 -16.37 2.79 27.83
CA THR A 302 -16.70 4.01 27.07
C THR A 302 -16.08 3.98 25.67
N VAL A 303 -14.81 3.59 25.54
CA VAL A 303 -14.11 3.48 24.26
C VAL A 303 -14.72 2.38 23.38
N ILE A 304 -14.94 1.18 23.93
CA ILE A 304 -15.53 0.06 23.18
C ILE A 304 -16.93 0.40 22.67
N VAL A 305 -17.76 1.01 23.52
CA VAL A 305 -19.10 1.45 23.13
C VAL A 305 -19.02 2.49 22.00
N GLY A 306 -18.10 3.45 22.09
CA GLY A 306 -17.88 4.43 21.03
C GLY A 306 -17.44 3.82 19.70
N LEU A 307 -16.49 2.87 19.75
CA LEU A 307 -16.03 2.16 18.56
C LEU A 307 -17.13 1.29 17.94
N LEU A 308 -17.93 0.59 18.76
CA LEU A 308 -19.06 -0.20 18.27
C LEU A 308 -20.14 0.66 17.64
N ILE A 309 -20.49 1.81 18.24
CA ILE A 309 -21.46 2.74 17.66
C ILE A 309 -20.93 3.27 16.32
N HIS A 310 -19.66 3.68 16.26
CA HIS A 310 -19.08 4.19 15.02
C HIS A 310 -19.02 3.09 13.93
N GLY A 311 -18.52 1.92 14.26
CA GLY A 311 -18.28 0.83 13.31
C GLY A 311 -19.51 0.07 12.84
N VAL A 312 -20.49 -0.12 13.72
CA VAL A 312 -21.68 -0.95 13.42
C VAL A 312 -22.89 -0.10 13.02
N ILE A 313 -22.96 1.16 13.45
CA ILE A 313 -24.10 2.04 13.17
C ILE A 313 -23.73 3.11 12.17
N ILE A 314 -22.73 3.94 12.48
CA ILE A 314 -22.44 5.15 11.70
C ILE A 314 -21.86 4.83 10.33
N LEU A 315 -20.79 4.03 10.27
CA LEU A 315 -20.14 3.65 9.02
C LEU A 315 -21.12 2.94 8.05
N PRO A 316 -21.89 1.92 8.49
CA PRO A 316 -22.95 1.32 7.67
C PRO A 316 -24.05 2.29 7.24
N THR A 317 -24.48 3.21 8.10
CA THR A 317 -25.50 4.22 7.77
C THR A 317 -24.98 5.20 6.73
N LEU A 318 -23.72 5.63 6.85
CA LEU A 318 -23.05 6.48 5.88
C LEU A 318 -22.89 5.76 4.53
N TYR A 319 -22.47 4.50 4.55
CA TYR A 319 -22.40 3.65 3.37
C TYR A 319 -23.77 3.52 2.68
N PHE A 320 -24.83 3.27 3.44
CA PHE A 320 -26.19 3.17 2.92
C PHE A 320 -26.69 4.51 2.37
N ALA A 321 -26.42 5.62 3.05
CA ALA A 321 -26.81 6.95 2.61
C ALA A 321 -26.17 7.33 1.27
N ILE A 322 -24.90 6.96 1.07
CA ILE A 322 -24.14 7.28 -0.15
C ILE A 322 -24.46 6.29 -1.28
N THR A 323 -24.46 4.98 -1.00
CA THR A 323 -24.56 3.94 -2.05
C THR A 323 -25.97 3.43 -2.29
N ARG A 324 -26.92 3.71 -1.37
CA ARG A 324 -28.27 3.14 -1.34
C ARG A 324 -28.29 1.59 -1.36
N GLN A 325 -27.19 0.93 -1.01
CA GLN A 325 -27.07 -0.53 -0.96
C GLN A 325 -26.95 -1.04 0.48
N ASN A 326 -27.39 -2.29 0.71
CA ASN A 326 -27.31 -2.92 2.04
C ASN A 326 -25.83 -3.07 2.50
N PRO A 327 -25.41 -2.40 3.58
CA PRO A 327 -24.03 -2.44 4.08
C PRO A 327 -23.66 -3.77 4.74
N PHE A 328 -24.63 -4.48 5.35
CA PHE A 328 -24.34 -5.71 6.10
C PHE A 328 -23.90 -6.88 5.21
N VAL A 329 -24.36 -6.91 3.95
CA VAL A 329 -23.89 -7.89 2.96
C VAL A 329 -22.42 -7.61 2.59
N PHE A 330 -22.02 -6.35 2.58
CA PHE A 330 -20.64 -5.96 2.34
C PHE A 330 -19.74 -6.32 3.54
N ILE A 331 -20.15 -5.99 4.76
CA ILE A 331 -19.44 -6.35 6.00
C ILE A 331 -19.28 -7.87 6.12
N ALA A 332 -20.33 -8.64 5.81
CA ALA A 332 -20.25 -10.10 5.81
C ALA A 332 -19.18 -10.65 4.83
N GLY A 333 -18.99 -9.99 3.67
CA GLY A 333 -17.96 -10.36 2.69
C GLY A 333 -16.53 -10.04 3.14
N ILE A 334 -16.33 -9.07 4.04
CA ILE A 334 -15.02 -8.68 4.59
C ILE A 334 -14.78 -9.22 6.01
N LEU A 335 -15.74 -9.95 6.60
CA LEU A 335 -15.70 -10.42 7.98
C LEU A 335 -14.44 -11.26 8.28
N GLN A 336 -13.97 -12.05 7.32
CA GLN A 336 -12.73 -12.82 7.44
C GLN A 336 -11.50 -11.90 7.62
N ALA A 337 -11.46 -10.76 6.92
CA ALA A 337 -10.39 -9.78 7.05
C ALA A 337 -10.48 -9.03 8.38
N LEU A 338 -11.69 -8.72 8.84
CA LEU A 338 -11.93 -8.08 10.15
C LEU A 338 -11.47 -8.98 11.30
N ILE A 339 -11.83 -10.27 11.27
CA ILE A 339 -11.41 -11.26 12.27
C ILE A 339 -9.88 -11.46 12.24
N THR A 340 -9.27 -11.41 11.05
CA THR A 340 -7.81 -11.51 10.91
C THR A 340 -7.12 -10.25 11.44
N ALA A 341 -7.66 -9.07 11.20
CA ALA A 341 -7.13 -7.79 11.72
C ALA A 341 -7.22 -7.72 13.26
N LEU A 342 -8.36 -8.13 13.82
CA LEU A 342 -8.55 -8.30 15.27
C LEU A 342 -7.56 -9.29 15.89
N GLY A 343 -7.21 -10.36 15.16
CA GLY A 343 -6.30 -11.39 15.66
C GLY A 343 -4.80 -11.12 15.46
N THR A 344 -4.41 -10.10 14.70
CA THR A 344 -2.99 -9.84 14.34
C THR A 344 -2.41 -8.56 14.91
N SER A 345 -3.21 -7.63 15.44
CA SER A 345 -2.83 -6.42 16.22
C SER A 345 -1.72 -5.51 15.66
N SER A 346 -1.23 -5.77 14.44
CA SER A 346 -0.06 -5.15 13.83
C SER A 346 -0.45 -4.24 12.66
N SER A 347 -0.15 -2.94 12.83
CA SER A 347 -0.60 -1.82 11.99
C SER A 347 0.10 -1.70 10.63
N ILE A 348 0.95 -2.64 10.24
CA ILE A 348 1.79 -2.51 9.03
C ILE A 348 0.94 -2.64 7.75
N THR A 349 -0.12 -3.45 7.77
CA THR A 349 -0.93 -3.74 6.56
C THR A 349 -2.15 -2.83 6.38
N ALA A 350 -2.65 -2.19 7.45
CA ALA A 350 -3.84 -1.33 7.41
C ALA A 350 -3.52 0.16 7.22
N THR A 351 -2.36 0.63 7.69
CA THR A 351 -2.07 2.07 7.85
C THR A 351 -1.36 2.71 6.66
N ALA A 352 -0.84 1.92 5.71
CA ALA A 352 -0.17 2.43 4.50
C ALA A 352 -1.06 3.29 3.58
N ALA A 353 -2.37 3.41 3.89
CA ALA A 353 -3.35 4.20 3.14
C ALA A 353 -3.94 5.40 3.90
N SER A 354 -3.65 5.60 5.19
CA SER A 354 -4.11 6.78 5.95
C SER A 354 -3.08 7.91 5.80
N ILE A 355 -3.50 9.03 5.21
CA ILE A 355 -2.63 10.17 4.88
C ILE A 355 -1.90 10.64 6.14
N GLY A 356 -0.60 10.34 6.24
CA GLY A 356 0.29 10.84 7.29
C GLY A 356 0.49 9.96 8.52
N ALA A 357 -0.20 8.82 8.65
CA ALA A 357 0.13 7.83 9.68
C ALA A 357 1.14 6.84 9.11
N ALA A 358 2.44 7.12 9.27
CA ALA A 358 3.47 6.12 8.98
C ALA A 358 3.10 4.81 9.72
N GLY A 359 3.26 3.66 9.05
CA GLY A 359 2.92 2.32 9.56
C GLY A 359 3.78 1.91 10.75
N ILE A 360 3.68 2.66 11.84
CA ILE A 360 4.46 2.53 13.07
C ILE A 360 3.69 1.58 13.98
N PRO A 361 4.31 0.48 14.44
CA PRO A 361 3.80 -0.27 15.58
C PRO A 361 3.67 0.68 16.78
N GLN A 362 2.45 0.91 17.29
CA GLN A 362 2.14 1.86 18.38
C GLN A 362 2.12 3.36 18.02
N ALA A 363 1.87 3.73 16.76
CA ALA A 363 1.58 5.12 16.37
C ALA A 363 0.58 5.82 17.30
N GLY A 364 -0.48 5.13 17.73
CA GLY A 364 -1.52 5.67 18.61
C GLY A 364 -0.99 6.25 19.92
N LEU A 365 0.00 5.62 20.56
CA LEU A 365 0.60 6.14 21.80
C LEU A 365 1.38 7.44 21.55
N VAL A 366 2.12 7.49 20.44
CA VAL A 366 2.88 8.67 20.02
C VAL A 366 1.92 9.82 19.67
N THR A 367 0.85 9.53 18.94
CA THR A 367 -0.21 10.50 18.61
C THR A 367 -0.97 10.97 19.83
N MET A 368 -1.20 10.11 20.82
CA MET A 368 -1.86 10.49 22.06
C MET A 368 -0.98 11.42 22.91
N VAL A 369 0.33 11.17 22.98
CA VAL A 369 1.30 12.11 23.58
C VAL A 369 1.27 13.44 22.85
N ILE A 370 1.18 13.45 21.51
CA ILE A 370 1.04 14.66 20.70
C ILE A 370 -0.23 15.44 21.10
N VAL A 371 -1.39 14.77 21.15
CA VAL A 371 -2.68 15.40 21.48
C VAL A 371 -2.65 15.98 22.89
N LEU A 372 -2.18 15.23 23.89
CA LEU A 372 -2.12 15.72 25.27
C LEU A 372 -1.16 16.89 25.44
N THR A 373 0.01 16.84 24.80
CA THR A 373 0.97 17.95 24.80
C THR A 373 0.36 19.19 24.14
N SER A 374 -0.40 19.01 23.05
CA SER A 374 -1.06 20.12 22.34
C SER A 374 -2.18 20.79 23.13
N VAL A 375 -2.86 20.05 24.03
CA VAL A 375 -3.88 20.59 24.93
C VAL A 375 -3.28 21.05 26.27
N GLY A 376 -1.98 20.79 26.49
CA GLY A 376 -1.27 21.15 27.72
C GLY A 376 -1.64 20.28 28.92
N LEU A 377 -2.08 19.05 28.69
CA LEU A 377 -2.38 18.06 29.73
C LEU A 377 -1.11 17.27 30.10
N PRO A 378 -0.98 16.84 31.37
CA PRO A 378 0.17 16.06 31.82
C PRO A 378 0.24 14.71 31.08
N THR A 379 1.42 14.36 30.60
CA THR A 379 1.65 13.10 29.85
C THR A 379 1.96 11.92 30.78
N ASP A 380 2.16 12.15 32.07
CA ASP A 380 2.43 11.14 33.08
C ASP A 380 1.22 10.20 33.31
N ASP A 381 0.01 10.67 33.02
CA ASP A 381 -1.24 9.92 33.21
C ASP A 381 -1.56 8.99 32.01
N ILE A 382 -0.83 9.12 30.90
CA ILE A 382 -0.93 8.22 29.72
C ILE A 382 -0.61 6.78 30.10
N THR A 383 0.23 6.61 31.11
CA THR A 383 0.69 5.33 31.63
C THR A 383 -0.45 4.38 32.05
N LEU A 384 -1.53 4.92 32.61
CA LEU A 384 -2.75 4.16 32.94
C LEU A 384 -3.50 3.68 31.69
N ILE A 385 -3.47 4.48 30.63
CA ILE A 385 -4.11 4.15 29.36
C ILE A 385 -3.27 3.13 28.59
N ILE A 386 -1.93 3.22 28.63
CA ILE A 386 -1.00 2.22 28.06
C ILE A 386 -1.27 0.81 28.60
N ALA A 387 -1.65 0.69 29.88
CA ALA A 387 -1.96 -0.59 30.50
C ALA A 387 -3.19 -1.29 29.90
N VAL A 388 -4.10 -0.55 29.26
CA VAL A 388 -5.32 -1.07 28.62
C VAL A 388 -5.29 -0.94 27.08
N ASP A 389 -4.36 -0.14 26.55
CA ASP A 389 -4.15 0.11 25.13
C ASP A 389 -3.97 -1.18 24.33
N TRP A 390 -3.26 -2.16 24.89
CA TRP A 390 -3.04 -3.45 24.22
C TRP A 390 -4.34 -4.18 23.86
N PHE A 391 -5.42 -3.98 24.63
CA PHE A 391 -6.73 -4.57 24.39
C PHE A 391 -7.62 -3.68 23.50
N LEU A 392 -7.60 -2.37 23.74
CA LEU A 392 -8.40 -1.41 22.95
C LEU A 392 -7.94 -1.33 21.49
N LYS A 393 -6.64 -1.52 21.24
CA LYS A 393 -6.03 -1.46 19.93
C LYS A 393 -6.58 -2.47 18.94
N ASP A 394 -6.97 -3.67 19.39
CA ASP A 394 -7.54 -4.69 18.51
C ASP A 394 -8.89 -4.22 17.95
N VAL A 395 -9.72 -3.61 18.80
CA VAL A 395 -11.04 -3.08 18.44
C VAL A 395 -10.91 -1.85 17.54
N GLU A 396 -9.98 -0.95 17.85
CA GLU A 396 -9.67 0.22 17.04
C GLU A 396 -9.24 -0.17 15.62
N MET A 397 -8.33 -1.16 15.51
CA MET A 397 -7.84 -1.68 14.22
C MET A 397 -8.94 -2.30 13.38
N GLY A 398 -9.87 -3.04 14.00
CA GLY A 398 -11.04 -3.57 13.31
C GLY A 398 -11.87 -2.45 12.65
N ASN A 399 -12.04 -1.34 13.35
CA ASN A 399 -12.80 -0.19 12.86
C ASN A 399 -12.09 0.52 11.70
N SER A 400 -10.78 0.72 11.79
CA SER A 400 -9.97 1.33 10.71
C SER A 400 -9.98 0.48 9.42
N VAL A 401 -9.92 -0.85 9.55
CA VAL A 401 -10.01 -1.78 8.40
C VAL A 401 -11.39 -1.73 7.75
N LEU A 402 -12.45 -1.62 8.57
CA LEU A 402 -13.81 -1.50 8.10
C LEU A 402 -14.02 -0.20 7.32
N GLU A 403 -13.56 0.94 7.86
CA GLU A 403 -13.62 2.25 7.22
C GLU A 403 -12.92 2.27 5.83
N GLU A 404 -11.72 1.68 5.75
CA GLU A 404 -10.93 1.63 4.51
C GLU A 404 -11.56 0.72 3.44
N ARG A 405 -12.20 -0.38 3.85
CA ARG A 405 -12.89 -1.28 2.92
C ARG A 405 -14.23 -0.70 2.48
N GLU A 406 -15.00 -0.13 3.38
CA GLU A 406 -16.27 0.52 3.07
C GLU A 406 -16.07 1.68 2.11
N ARG A 407 -14.97 2.43 2.18
CA ARG A 407 -14.62 3.45 1.19
C ARG A 407 -14.54 2.88 -0.24
N LYS A 408 -13.93 1.72 -0.47
CA LYS A 408 -13.60 1.25 -1.83
C LYS A 408 -14.81 0.96 -2.73
N LYS A 409 -16.00 0.75 -2.18
CA LYS A 409 -17.19 0.33 -2.95
C LYS A 409 -18.14 1.50 -3.36
N PRO A 410 -18.51 2.47 -2.50
CA PRO A 410 -19.08 3.76 -2.90
C PRO A 410 -18.15 4.48 -3.87
N TYR A 411 -16.83 4.37 -3.68
CA TYR A 411 -15.84 4.84 -4.63
C TYR A 411 -16.03 4.27 -6.03
N LYS A 412 -16.30 2.97 -6.12
CA LYS A 412 -16.50 2.24 -7.38
C LYS A 412 -17.82 2.59 -8.05
N LEU A 413 -18.85 2.91 -7.26
CA LEU A 413 -20.17 3.33 -7.76
C LEU A 413 -20.19 4.81 -8.19
N ILE A 414 -19.61 5.71 -7.39
CA ILE A 414 -19.51 7.13 -7.73
C ILE A 414 -18.51 7.34 -8.88
N SER A 415 -17.44 6.53 -8.96
CA SER A 415 -16.57 6.54 -10.13
C SER A 415 -17.35 6.13 -11.37
N GLN A 416 -18.18 5.08 -11.31
CA GLN A 416 -19.01 4.63 -12.44
C GLN A 416 -19.98 5.70 -12.96
N ASP A 417 -20.60 6.50 -12.09
CA ASP A 417 -21.46 7.63 -12.52
C ASP A 417 -20.64 8.82 -13.08
N SER A 418 -19.45 9.09 -12.53
CA SER A 418 -18.55 10.11 -13.09
C SER A 418 -17.79 9.65 -14.33
N ASP A 419 -17.67 8.34 -14.55
CA ASP A 419 -17.04 7.72 -15.71
C ASP A 419 -17.93 7.91 -16.95
N PHE A 420 -19.26 8.03 -16.80
CA PHE A 420 -20.17 8.42 -17.89
C PHE A 420 -20.00 9.89 -18.34
N GLU A 421 -19.61 10.80 -17.45
CA GLU A 421 -19.28 12.20 -17.79
C GLU A 421 -17.82 12.41 -18.21
N ASN A 422 -16.88 11.62 -17.67
CA ASN A 422 -15.45 11.69 -18.01
C ASN A 422 -15.05 10.85 -19.23
N ASP A 423 -15.92 9.99 -19.76
CA ASP A 423 -15.69 9.25 -21.03
C ASP A 423 -15.52 10.20 -22.23
N LYS A 424 -15.90 11.48 -22.07
CA LYS A 424 -15.61 12.54 -23.05
C LYS A 424 -14.23 13.20 -22.91
N ARG A 425 -13.42 12.90 -21.88
CA ARG A 425 -12.22 13.72 -21.59
C ARG A 425 -10.88 13.06 -21.29
N ALA A 426 -10.76 11.76 -21.02
CA ALA A 426 -9.41 11.23 -20.78
C ALA A 426 -9.26 9.71 -21.02
N HIS A 427 -8.87 9.37 -22.25
CA HIS A 427 -7.82 8.38 -22.44
C HIS A 427 -6.57 8.76 -21.61
N LYS A 428 -6.08 7.80 -20.78
CA LYS A 428 -4.90 7.78 -19.87
C LYS A 428 -5.29 7.85 -18.39
N GLU A 429 -4.91 6.96 -17.48
CA GLU A 429 -4.01 5.80 -17.42
C GLU A 429 -4.41 5.04 -16.14
N LYS A 430 -4.37 3.70 -16.15
CA LYS A 430 -4.44 2.83 -14.95
C LYS A 430 -3.43 1.70 -15.12
N GLU A 431 -2.59 1.52 -14.12
CA GLU A 431 -1.84 0.28 -13.86
C GLU A 431 -2.44 -0.44 -12.65
N PRO A 432 -2.36 -1.78 -12.57
CA PRO A 432 -2.51 -2.53 -11.33
C PRO A 432 -1.20 -3.22 -10.90
N SER A 433 -1.04 -3.30 -9.58
CA SER A 433 0.12 -3.83 -8.84
C SER A 433 0.08 -5.33 -8.53
N LEU A 434 1.29 -5.89 -8.35
CA LEU A 434 1.73 -6.92 -7.38
C LEU A 434 1.51 -8.42 -7.67
N LEU A 435 2.64 -9.15 -7.82
CA LEU A 435 2.77 -10.56 -7.44
C LEU A 435 4.08 -10.77 -6.66
N SER A 436 3.90 -11.32 -5.46
CA SER A 436 4.92 -11.79 -4.52
C SER A 436 5.54 -13.10 -5.03
N PHE A 437 6.88 -13.19 -5.03
CA PHE A 437 7.58 -14.46 -5.24
C PHE A 437 8.30 -14.94 -3.98
N LYS A 438 8.06 -16.22 -3.72
CA LYS A 438 8.56 -17.04 -2.61
C LYS A 438 9.80 -17.77 -3.12
N THR A 439 10.92 -17.62 -2.43
CA THR A 439 12.19 -18.28 -2.74
C THR A 439 12.12 -19.78 -2.41
N MET A 440 12.26 -20.64 -3.42
CA MET A 440 12.72 -22.04 -3.27
C MET A 440 13.53 -22.40 -4.51
N SER A 441 14.80 -22.72 -4.30
CA SER A 441 15.81 -23.09 -5.29
C SER A 441 15.56 -24.49 -5.88
N SER A 442 15.50 -24.60 -7.20
CA SER A 442 15.66 -25.84 -7.97
C SER A 442 16.92 -25.74 -8.86
N PRO A 443 17.59 -26.87 -9.18
CA PRO A 443 18.92 -26.88 -9.77
C PRO A 443 18.90 -26.40 -11.23
N GLU A 444 19.90 -25.59 -11.61
CA GLU A 444 20.11 -25.08 -12.98
C GLU A 444 20.20 -26.24 -13.98
N SER A 445 19.21 -26.37 -14.87
CA SER A 445 19.31 -27.29 -16.00
C SER A 445 20.11 -26.63 -17.13
N THR A 446 21.10 -27.34 -17.69
CA THR A 446 22.03 -26.79 -18.69
C THR A 446 21.56 -26.96 -20.13
N ASP A 447 20.51 -27.75 -20.37
CA ASP A 447 19.98 -28.07 -21.70
C ASP A 447 18.46 -28.29 -21.71
N LEU A 448 17.84 -28.21 -22.90
CA LEU A 448 16.40 -28.44 -23.13
C LEU A 448 16.04 -29.93 -23.38
N GLY A 449 16.99 -30.85 -23.23
CA GLY A 449 16.80 -32.26 -23.57
C GLY A 449 16.61 -32.52 -25.07
N ARG A 450 16.00 -33.66 -25.42
CA ARG A 450 15.52 -33.91 -26.77
C ARG A 450 14.18 -33.20 -26.97
N ALA A 451 14.15 -32.21 -27.84
CA ALA A 451 13.01 -31.30 -27.94
C ALA A 451 12.38 -31.23 -29.35
N LEU A 452 11.06 -31.08 -29.39
CA LEU A 452 10.31 -30.61 -30.55
C LEU A 452 10.02 -29.12 -30.38
N CYS A 453 10.67 -28.27 -31.17
CA CYS A 453 10.55 -26.83 -31.08
C CYS A 453 9.82 -26.25 -32.30
N ILE A 454 8.62 -25.71 -32.09
CA ILE A 454 7.78 -25.13 -33.13
C ILE A 454 7.83 -23.62 -33.01
N ILE A 455 8.38 -22.93 -34.02
CA ILE A 455 8.65 -21.48 -33.95
C ILE A 455 7.92 -20.77 -35.08
N THR A 456 6.99 -19.89 -34.71
CA THR A 456 6.25 -19.06 -35.66
C THR A 456 6.96 -17.74 -35.98
N GLY A 457 6.92 -17.30 -37.24
CA GLY A 457 7.61 -16.09 -37.68
C GLY A 457 9.14 -16.26 -37.70
N ALA A 458 9.65 -17.44 -38.00
CA ALA A 458 11.07 -17.78 -37.90
C ALA A 458 11.96 -17.17 -39.00
N SER A 459 11.40 -16.58 -40.06
CA SER A 459 12.19 -16.08 -41.19
C SER A 459 13.10 -14.90 -40.87
N ARG A 460 12.73 -14.04 -39.90
CA ARG A 460 13.44 -12.79 -39.58
C ARG A 460 13.22 -12.33 -38.14
N GLY A 461 14.03 -11.36 -37.69
CA GLY A 461 13.88 -10.72 -36.38
C GLY A 461 13.97 -11.71 -35.22
N PHE A 462 13.16 -11.50 -34.19
CA PHE A 462 13.20 -12.27 -32.95
C PHE A 462 12.99 -13.78 -33.15
N GLY A 463 12.08 -14.19 -34.05
CA GLY A 463 11.83 -15.61 -34.34
C GLY A 463 13.04 -16.33 -34.94
N ARG A 464 13.81 -15.65 -35.80
CA ARG A 464 15.07 -16.19 -36.37
C ARG A 464 16.12 -16.37 -35.28
N THR A 465 16.24 -15.39 -34.38
CA THR A 465 17.18 -15.45 -33.25
C THR A 465 16.82 -16.57 -32.27
N ILE A 466 15.53 -16.78 -31.97
CA ILE A 466 15.07 -17.91 -31.14
C ILE A 466 15.46 -19.24 -31.77
N ALA A 467 15.27 -19.42 -33.07
CA ALA A 467 15.66 -20.66 -33.76
C ALA A 467 17.16 -20.97 -33.63
N ARG A 468 18.01 -19.94 -33.73
CA ARG A 468 19.46 -20.07 -33.54
C ARG A 468 19.83 -20.45 -32.11
N GLU A 469 19.31 -19.76 -31.11
CA GLU A 469 19.67 -20.05 -29.72
C GLU A 469 19.13 -21.40 -29.25
N ILE A 470 17.89 -21.75 -29.60
CA ILE A 470 17.34 -23.08 -29.28
C ILE A 470 18.19 -24.19 -29.92
N SER A 471 18.68 -24.01 -31.15
CA SER A 471 19.52 -25.02 -31.79
C SER A 471 20.78 -25.36 -30.98
N ARG A 472 21.30 -24.44 -30.18
CA ARG A 472 22.48 -24.65 -29.33
C ARG A 472 22.19 -25.39 -28.02
N LEU A 473 20.92 -25.41 -27.60
CA LEU A 473 20.49 -25.90 -26.29
C LEU A 473 19.80 -27.27 -26.33
N VAL A 474 19.60 -27.82 -27.53
CA VAL A 474 18.88 -29.09 -27.75
C VAL A 474 19.84 -30.26 -27.99
N LYS A 475 19.42 -31.47 -27.58
CA LYS A 475 20.21 -32.70 -27.76
C LYS A 475 20.05 -33.32 -29.16
N PRO A 476 20.99 -34.17 -29.61
CA PRO A 476 20.87 -34.97 -30.83
C PRO A 476 19.53 -35.73 -30.94
N GLY A 477 18.89 -35.68 -32.11
CA GLY A 477 17.56 -36.25 -32.33
C GLY A 477 16.40 -35.31 -31.98
N SER A 478 16.67 -34.04 -31.74
CA SER A 478 15.66 -32.98 -31.64
C SER A 478 15.15 -32.54 -33.01
N ALA A 479 13.97 -31.93 -33.06
CA ALA A 479 13.36 -31.42 -34.28
C ALA A 479 12.90 -29.96 -34.12
N LEU A 480 13.17 -29.13 -35.12
CA LEU A 480 12.66 -27.75 -35.23
C LEU A 480 11.68 -27.66 -36.40
N VAL A 481 10.46 -27.21 -36.11
CA VAL A 481 9.45 -26.85 -37.13
C VAL A 481 9.40 -25.34 -37.24
N LEU A 482 9.97 -24.80 -38.32
CA LEU A 482 10.09 -23.37 -38.57
C LEU A 482 9.03 -22.92 -39.56
N THR A 483 8.20 -21.94 -39.18
CA THR A 483 7.12 -21.44 -40.05
C THR A 483 7.14 -19.94 -40.26
N ALA A 484 6.91 -19.53 -41.50
CA ALA A 484 6.80 -18.16 -41.97
C ALA A 484 6.26 -18.12 -43.41
N ARG A 485 5.85 -16.93 -43.87
CA ARG A 485 5.36 -16.72 -45.26
C ARG A 485 6.48 -16.68 -46.31
N SER A 486 7.68 -16.25 -45.92
CA SER A 486 8.83 -16.13 -46.84
C SER A 486 9.60 -17.44 -46.90
N GLY A 487 9.42 -18.19 -47.99
CA GLY A 487 10.06 -19.50 -48.16
C GLY A 487 11.57 -19.43 -48.36
N ASP A 488 12.08 -18.40 -49.05
CA ASP A 488 13.52 -18.24 -49.29
C ASP A 488 14.28 -17.94 -47.99
N ASP A 489 13.75 -17.04 -47.16
CA ASP A 489 14.34 -16.70 -45.86
C ASP A 489 14.40 -17.91 -44.91
N LEU A 490 13.36 -18.77 -44.94
CA LEU A 490 13.31 -20.01 -44.16
C LEU A 490 14.32 -21.04 -44.66
N ARG A 491 14.43 -21.23 -45.98
CA ARG A 491 15.41 -22.13 -46.57
C ARG A 491 16.84 -21.70 -46.27
N ALA A 492 17.10 -20.39 -46.29
CA ALA A 492 18.39 -19.84 -45.88
C ALA A 492 18.68 -20.11 -44.39
N LEU A 493 17.70 -19.95 -43.50
CA LEU A 493 17.85 -20.29 -42.08
C LEU A 493 18.07 -21.79 -41.88
N ARG A 494 17.39 -22.66 -42.64
CA ARG A 494 17.61 -24.10 -42.59
C ARG A 494 19.02 -24.49 -43.01
N ALA A 495 19.54 -23.90 -44.09
CA ALA A 495 20.91 -24.13 -44.53
C ALA A 495 21.92 -23.70 -43.45
N GLU A 496 21.70 -22.53 -42.84
CA GLU A 496 22.51 -22.04 -41.72
C GLU A 496 22.49 -22.98 -40.51
N LEU A 497 21.31 -23.48 -40.12
CA LEU A 497 21.17 -24.41 -38.99
C LEU A 497 21.74 -25.79 -39.31
N ALA A 498 21.74 -26.22 -40.57
CA ALA A 498 22.35 -27.49 -40.99
C ALA A 498 23.88 -27.48 -40.84
N GLU A 499 24.52 -26.32 -41.03
CA GLU A 499 25.97 -26.14 -40.84
C GLU A 499 26.37 -25.96 -39.37
N SER A 500 25.41 -25.71 -38.48
CA SER A 500 25.65 -25.60 -37.04
C SER A 500 26.05 -26.94 -36.41
N GLU A 501 26.68 -26.88 -35.23
CA GLU A 501 27.05 -28.10 -34.47
C GLU A 501 25.85 -29.01 -34.21
N ALA A 502 24.67 -28.45 -33.94
CA ALA A 502 23.44 -29.22 -33.77
C ALA A 502 22.96 -29.87 -35.07
N GLY A 503 23.07 -29.16 -36.21
CA GLY A 503 22.78 -29.72 -37.53
C GLY A 503 23.66 -30.94 -37.84
N LYS A 504 24.98 -30.81 -37.61
CA LYS A 504 25.93 -31.92 -37.75
C LYS A 504 25.68 -33.06 -36.76
N ALA A 505 25.15 -32.74 -35.58
CA ALA A 505 24.78 -33.70 -34.53
C ALA A 505 23.39 -34.35 -34.73
N GLY A 506 22.72 -34.12 -35.86
CA GLY A 506 21.45 -34.78 -36.21
C GLY A 506 20.18 -34.01 -35.84
N LEU A 507 20.23 -32.68 -35.77
CA LEU A 507 19.04 -31.83 -35.65
C LEU A 507 18.20 -31.86 -36.94
N VAL A 508 16.93 -32.23 -36.82
CA VAL A 508 16.00 -32.19 -37.95
C VAL A 508 15.36 -30.81 -38.03
N VAL A 509 15.51 -30.10 -39.15
CA VAL A 509 14.89 -28.79 -39.36
C VAL A 509 13.89 -28.89 -40.51
N ASP A 510 12.61 -28.79 -40.18
CA ASP A 510 11.51 -28.74 -41.15
C ASP A 510 11.03 -27.30 -41.35
N CYS A 511 10.80 -26.92 -42.61
CA CYS A 511 10.40 -25.57 -42.98
C CYS A 511 9.01 -25.57 -43.60
N VAL A 512 8.04 -25.04 -42.87
CA VAL A 512 6.64 -24.98 -43.30
C VAL A 512 6.33 -23.57 -43.78
N VAL A 513 6.29 -23.39 -45.09
CA VAL A 513 5.87 -22.13 -45.71
C VAL A 513 4.35 -22.02 -45.60
N ALA A 514 3.88 -21.24 -44.63
CA ALA A 514 2.46 -21.13 -44.31
C ALA A 514 2.08 -19.69 -43.95
N ASP A 515 0.85 -19.32 -44.31
CA ASP A 515 0.20 -18.12 -43.77
C ASP A 515 -0.67 -18.52 -42.57
N LEU A 516 -0.31 -18.00 -41.39
CA LEU A 516 -1.04 -18.26 -40.15
C LEU A 516 -2.46 -17.68 -40.17
N GLY A 517 -2.76 -16.73 -41.07
CA GLY A 517 -4.10 -16.20 -41.26
C GLY A 517 -5.05 -17.13 -42.02
N GLN A 518 -4.53 -18.23 -42.59
CA GLN A 518 -5.30 -19.20 -43.37
C GLN A 518 -5.35 -20.56 -42.67
N THR A 519 -6.50 -21.22 -42.71
CA THR A 519 -6.72 -22.53 -42.06
C THR A 519 -5.77 -23.59 -42.60
N GLU A 520 -5.56 -23.64 -43.92
CA GLU A 520 -4.62 -24.57 -44.57
C GLU A 520 -3.19 -24.43 -44.03
N GLY A 521 -2.78 -23.19 -43.75
CA GLY A 521 -1.47 -22.88 -43.17
C GLY A 521 -1.33 -23.48 -41.77
N LEU A 522 -2.35 -23.30 -40.92
CA LEU A 522 -2.36 -23.88 -39.57
C LEU A 522 -2.34 -25.41 -39.59
N GLU A 523 -3.16 -26.02 -40.45
CA GLU A 523 -3.20 -27.48 -40.60
C GLU A 523 -1.87 -28.05 -41.09
N SER A 524 -1.17 -27.36 -42.01
CA SER A 524 0.14 -27.78 -42.48
C SER A 524 1.19 -27.78 -41.37
N ILE A 525 1.16 -26.80 -40.47
CA ILE A 525 2.08 -26.70 -39.33
C ILE A 525 1.77 -27.78 -38.30
N VAL A 526 0.49 -28.03 -38.00
CA VAL A 526 0.07 -29.09 -37.07
C VAL A 526 0.45 -30.47 -37.62
N ARG A 527 0.30 -30.69 -38.93
CA ARG A 527 0.73 -31.92 -39.60
C ARG A 527 2.24 -32.13 -39.49
N ALA A 528 3.03 -31.11 -39.86
CA ALA A 528 4.49 -31.16 -39.73
C ALA A 528 4.94 -31.38 -38.27
N SER A 529 4.26 -30.75 -37.31
CA SER A 529 4.53 -30.94 -35.88
C SER A 529 4.24 -32.38 -35.44
N LYS A 530 3.19 -32.99 -35.96
CA LYS A 530 2.84 -34.39 -35.69
C LYS A 530 3.85 -35.35 -36.33
N ASP A 531 4.27 -35.09 -37.55
CA ASP A 531 5.23 -35.92 -38.29
C ASP A 531 6.64 -35.83 -37.68
N ALA A 532 7.00 -34.67 -37.12
CA ALA A 532 8.25 -34.45 -36.41
C ALA A 532 8.23 -34.96 -34.96
N PHE A 533 7.05 -35.25 -34.40
CA PHE A 533 6.92 -35.76 -33.04
C PHE A 533 7.26 -37.26 -32.99
N SER A 534 8.21 -37.63 -32.13
CA SER A 534 8.62 -39.01 -31.91
C SER A 534 8.60 -39.36 -30.42
N ASP A 535 8.54 -40.66 -30.11
CA ASP A 535 8.47 -41.13 -28.73
C ASP A 535 9.75 -40.87 -27.92
N ASP A 536 10.84 -40.46 -28.56
CA ASP A 536 12.10 -40.13 -27.88
C ASP A 536 12.20 -38.64 -27.46
N ILE A 537 11.15 -37.83 -27.68
CA ILE A 537 11.13 -36.39 -27.38
C ILE A 537 10.71 -36.12 -25.93
N ASP A 538 11.58 -35.53 -25.13
CA ASP A 538 11.32 -35.24 -23.72
C ASP A 538 10.61 -33.89 -23.51
N HIS A 539 10.73 -32.96 -24.48
CA HIS A 539 10.21 -31.59 -24.35
C HIS A 539 9.55 -31.08 -25.64
N VAL A 540 8.29 -30.63 -25.58
CA VAL A 540 7.66 -29.87 -26.68
C VAL A 540 7.64 -28.39 -26.33
N VAL A 541 8.22 -27.54 -27.19
CA VAL A 541 8.23 -26.09 -27.03
C VAL A 541 7.54 -25.43 -28.22
N LEU A 542 6.42 -24.75 -27.98
CA LEU A 542 5.73 -23.95 -29.00
C LEU A 542 5.95 -22.45 -28.73
N VAL A 543 6.53 -21.73 -29.69
CA VAL A 543 6.74 -20.28 -29.60
C VAL A 543 5.82 -19.54 -30.56
N ASN A 544 4.78 -18.92 -30.01
CA ASN A 544 3.82 -18.07 -30.71
C ASN A 544 4.36 -16.64 -30.85
N ASN A 545 5.32 -16.45 -31.75
CA ASN A 545 5.94 -15.18 -32.09
C ASN A 545 5.33 -14.52 -33.34
N GLY A 546 4.81 -15.29 -34.30
CA GLY A 546 4.20 -14.78 -35.52
C GLY A 546 3.06 -13.80 -35.24
N ALA A 547 3.20 -12.55 -35.72
CA ALA A 547 2.24 -11.49 -35.52
C ALA A 547 2.40 -10.39 -36.59
N SER A 548 1.39 -9.53 -36.74
CA SER A 548 1.44 -8.30 -37.52
C SER A 548 1.11 -7.09 -36.65
N LEU A 549 1.64 -5.93 -37.03
CA LEU A 549 1.34 -4.66 -36.35
C LEU A 549 -0.09 -4.17 -36.66
N GLY A 550 -0.64 -4.56 -37.82
CA GLY A 550 -1.86 -3.98 -38.37
C GLY A 550 -1.63 -2.56 -38.87
N ASP A 551 -2.70 -1.86 -39.27
CA ASP A 551 -2.60 -0.48 -39.70
C ASP A 551 -2.48 0.47 -38.50
N VAL A 552 -1.29 1.01 -38.27
CA VAL A 552 -1.00 2.00 -37.22
C VAL A 552 -1.09 3.45 -37.70
N SER A 553 -1.41 3.67 -38.98
CA SER A 553 -1.57 4.99 -39.59
C SER A 553 -2.95 5.60 -39.35
N ARG A 554 -3.84 4.85 -38.69
CA ARG A 554 -5.27 5.13 -38.55
C ARG A 554 -5.71 5.12 -37.08
N TYR A 555 -6.67 5.96 -36.74
CA TYR A 555 -7.26 6.04 -35.39
C TYR A 555 -8.52 5.18 -35.29
N ALA A 556 -8.97 4.88 -34.06
CA ALA A 556 -10.13 4.02 -33.77
C ALA A 556 -11.36 4.32 -34.64
N LYS A 557 -11.71 5.60 -34.80
CA LYS A 557 -12.86 6.06 -35.59
C LYS A 557 -12.86 5.67 -37.07
N SER A 558 -11.71 5.24 -37.59
CA SER A 558 -11.55 4.94 -39.02
C SER A 558 -11.69 3.45 -39.35
N PHE A 559 -11.71 2.55 -38.36
CA PHE A 559 -11.90 1.11 -38.60
C PHE A 559 -13.38 0.77 -38.74
N THR A 560 -13.96 1.04 -39.91
CA THR A 560 -15.37 0.74 -40.22
C THR A 560 -15.55 -0.54 -41.03
N ASN A 561 -14.47 -1.07 -41.64
CA ASN A 561 -14.51 -2.30 -42.42
C ASN A 561 -14.26 -3.51 -41.52
N MET A 562 -15.30 -4.32 -41.30
CA MET A 562 -15.23 -5.52 -40.45
C MET A 562 -14.24 -6.56 -40.98
N ALA A 563 -14.14 -6.74 -42.31
CA ALA A 563 -13.24 -7.72 -42.90
C ALA A 563 -11.74 -7.40 -42.63
N GLU A 564 -11.38 -6.11 -42.55
CA GLU A 564 -10.04 -5.67 -42.19
C GLU A 564 -9.71 -6.03 -40.74
N VAL A 565 -10.65 -5.77 -39.82
CA VAL A 565 -10.52 -6.09 -38.39
C VAL A 565 -10.46 -7.60 -38.17
N ASP A 566 -11.35 -8.34 -38.82
CA ASP A 566 -11.43 -9.81 -38.71
C ASP A 566 -10.17 -10.47 -39.26
N SER A 567 -9.61 -9.98 -40.36
CA SER A 567 -8.34 -10.49 -40.90
C SER A 567 -7.19 -10.29 -39.91
N TYR A 568 -7.12 -9.12 -39.26
CA TYR A 568 -6.13 -8.84 -38.23
C TYR A 568 -6.28 -9.79 -37.02
N LEU A 569 -7.50 -9.92 -36.49
CA LEU A 569 -7.79 -10.78 -35.34
C LEU A 569 -7.59 -12.26 -35.66
N SER A 570 -7.94 -12.69 -36.87
CA SER A 570 -7.72 -14.05 -37.34
C SER A 570 -6.24 -14.40 -37.34
N LEU A 571 -5.39 -13.52 -37.88
CA LEU A 571 -3.94 -13.71 -37.92
C LEU A 571 -3.27 -13.62 -36.55
N ASN A 572 -3.69 -12.70 -35.68
CA ASN A 572 -2.96 -12.43 -34.43
C ASN A 572 -3.52 -13.17 -33.21
N VAL A 573 -4.82 -13.47 -33.17
CA VAL A 573 -5.52 -14.06 -32.02
C VAL A 573 -5.95 -15.48 -32.35
N SER A 574 -6.88 -15.64 -33.32
CA SER A 574 -7.49 -16.94 -33.63
C SER A 574 -6.45 -17.98 -34.06
N SER A 575 -5.51 -17.61 -34.92
CA SER A 575 -4.42 -18.48 -35.38
C SER A 575 -3.60 -19.05 -34.21
N SER A 576 -3.26 -18.21 -33.23
CA SER A 576 -2.41 -18.59 -32.11
C SER A 576 -3.13 -19.57 -31.17
N LEU A 577 -4.44 -19.40 -30.97
CA LEU A 577 -5.25 -20.37 -30.24
C LEU A 577 -5.34 -21.69 -30.98
N CYS A 578 -5.77 -21.66 -32.24
CA CYS A 578 -5.98 -22.85 -33.05
C CYS A 578 -4.68 -23.64 -33.20
N LEU A 579 -3.55 -22.97 -33.41
CA LEU A 579 -2.24 -23.60 -33.47
C LEU A 579 -1.87 -24.25 -32.14
N THR A 580 -2.02 -23.52 -31.03
CA THR A 580 -1.72 -24.06 -29.70
C THR A 580 -2.57 -25.29 -29.39
N ALA A 581 -3.87 -25.22 -29.63
CA ALA A 581 -4.78 -26.34 -29.44
C ALA A 581 -4.42 -27.52 -30.37
N GLY A 582 -4.14 -27.26 -31.64
CA GLY A 582 -3.80 -28.28 -32.63
C GLY A 582 -2.48 -28.99 -32.30
N VAL A 583 -1.44 -28.26 -31.91
CA VAL A 583 -0.15 -28.83 -31.50
C VAL A 583 -0.29 -29.67 -30.22
N LEU A 584 -1.04 -29.18 -29.22
CA LEU A 584 -1.27 -29.92 -27.98
C LEU A 584 -2.13 -31.18 -28.20
N GLN A 585 -3.02 -31.18 -29.21
CA GLN A 585 -3.75 -32.38 -29.63
C GLN A 585 -2.86 -33.36 -30.41
N ALA A 586 -1.96 -32.86 -31.26
CA ALA A 586 -1.02 -33.68 -32.01
C ALA A 586 0.05 -34.33 -31.13
N CYS A 587 0.42 -33.68 -30.01
CA CYS A 587 1.40 -34.16 -29.03
C CYS A 587 0.71 -34.50 -27.70
N PRO A 588 0.08 -35.70 -27.58
CA PRO A 588 -0.68 -36.07 -26.39
C PRO A 588 0.19 -36.16 -25.14
N GLN A 589 -0.43 -35.88 -23.99
CA GLN A 589 0.27 -35.87 -22.70
C GLN A 589 0.74 -37.27 -22.31
N ARG A 590 2.01 -37.39 -21.94
CA ARG A 590 2.61 -38.62 -21.41
C ARG A 590 3.42 -38.34 -20.14
N PRO A 591 3.56 -39.32 -19.23
CA PRO A 591 4.41 -39.17 -18.05
C PRO A 591 5.85 -38.90 -18.46
N GLY A 592 6.44 -37.80 -17.99
CA GLY A 592 7.81 -37.39 -18.32
C GLY A 592 7.96 -36.41 -19.49
N LEU A 593 6.92 -36.19 -20.31
CA LEU A 593 6.96 -35.19 -21.38
C LEU A 593 6.63 -33.79 -20.87
N ARG A 594 7.59 -32.87 -20.93
CA ARG A 594 7.40 -31.45 -20.64
C ARG A 594 6.78 -30.76 -21.86
N ARG A 595 5.81 -29.87 -21.64
CA ARG A 595 5.19 -29.07 -22.70
C ARG A 595 5.20 -27.60 -22.29
N THR A 596 5.87 -26.77 -23.07
CA THR A 596 5.98 -25.33 -22.83
C THR A 596 5.41 -24.58 -24.02
N VAL A 597 4.43 -23.69 -23.78
CA VAL A 597 3.90 -22.79 -24.80
C VAL A 597 4.30 -21.38 -24.40
N VAL A 598 5.10 -20.73 -25.25
CA VAL A 598 5.61 -19.38 -25.05
C VAL A 598 4.85 -18.43 -25.98
N ASN A 599 4.09 -17.51 -25.40
CA ASN A 599 3.40 -16.46 -26.16
C ASN A 599 4.16 -15.15 -26.08
N ILE A 600 4.58 -14.63 -27.24
CA ILE A 600 5.28 -13.35 -27.34
C ILE A 600 4.27 -12.20 -27.29
N SER A 601 4.31 -11.44 -26.20
CA SER A 601 3.47 -10.28 -25.91
C SER A 601 4.26 -8.96 -26.00
N SER A 602 3.63 -7.86 -25.60
CA SER A 602 4.19 -6.50 -25.64
C SER A 602 3.55 -5.67 -24.53
N LEU A 603 4.19 -4.58 -24.12
CA LEU A 603 3.58 -3.55 -23.25
C LEU A 603 2.21 -3.09 -23.78
N CYS A 604 1.97 -3.14 -25.09
CA CYS A 604 0.67 -2.85 -25.71
C CYS A 604 -0.48 -3.78 -25.27
N ALA A 605 -0.21 -4.87 -24.56
CA ALA A 605 -1.22 -5.70 -23.90
C ALA A 605 -1.80 -5.03 -22.64
N LEU A 606 -1.04 -4.13 -22.01
CA LEU A 606 -1.38 -3.46 -20.75
C LEU A 606 -1.60 -1.95 -20.96
N GLN A 607 -0.78 -1.31 -21.79
CA GLN A 607 -0.82 0.13 -22.05
C GLN A 607 -1.20 0.44 -23.52
N PRO A 608 -2.34 1.11 -23.77
CA PRO A 608 -2.80 1.37 -25.14
C PRO A 608 -2.16 2.61 -25.77
N TYR A 609 -1.87 2.55 -27.07
CA TYR A 609 -1.52 3.71 -27.89
C TYR A 609 -2.67 4.11 -28.84
N ARG A 610 -2.89 5.43 -29.01
CA ARG A 610 -4.08 6.00 -29.67
C ARG A 610 -4.31 5.55 -31.12
N SER A 611 -3.25 5.27 -31.87
CA SER A 611 -3.31 4.86 -33.28
C SER A 611 -3.06 3.37 -33.49
N TRP A 612 -2.77 2.61 -32.42
CA TRP A 612 -2.40 1.19 -32.51
C TRP A 612 -3.55 0.29 -32.05
N VAL A 613 -4.76 0.61 -32.50
CA VAL A 613 -6.00 0.04 -31.96
C VAL A 613 -6.04 -1.48 -32.13
N LEU A 614 -5.81 -1.95 -33.35
CA LEU A 614 -5.78 -3.38 -33.66
C LEU A 614 -4.67 -4.09 -32.88
N TYR A 615 -3.47 -3.51 -32.85
CA TYR A 615 -2.33 -4.11 -32.14
C TYR A 615 -2.57 -4.28 -30.63
N CYS A 616 -3.03 -3.22 -29.96
CA CYS A 616 -3.32 -3.27 -28.53
C CYS A 616 -4.44 -4.27 -28.25
N THR A 617 -5.49 -4.29 -29.08
CA THR A 617 -6.59 -5.25 -28.97
C THR A 617 -6.11 -6.69 -29.10
N GLY A 618 -5.30 -6.98 -30.12
CA GLY A 618 -4.74 -8.32 -30.34
C GLY A 618 -3.83 -8.77 -29.20
N LYS A 619 -2.95 -7.90 -28.71
CA LYS A 619 -2.04 -8.22 -27.60
C LYS A 619 -2.76 -8.42 -26.27
N ALA A 620 -3.74 -7.56 -25.94
CA ALA A 620 -4.55 -7.72 -24.74
C ALA A 620 -5.42 -8.99 -24.79
N ALA A 621 -6.03 -9.28 -25.95
CA ALA A 621 -6.82 -10.50 -26.16
C ALA A 621 -5.96 -11.75 -25.95
N ARG A 622 -4.77 -11.80 -26.56
CA ARG A 622 -3.83 -12.92 -26.37
C ARG A 622 -3.39 -13.05 -24.91
N ASP A 623 -3.04 -11.96 -24.24
CA ASP A 623 -2.58 -12.02 -22.85
C ASP A 623 -3.64 -12.64 -21.93
N MET A 624 -4.90 -12.20 -22.04
CA MET A 624 -6.00 -12.76 -21.25
C MET A 624 -6.35 -14.18 -21.66
N MET A 625 -6.38 -14.45 -22.96
CA MET A 625 -6.64 -15.77 -23.51
C MET A 625 -5.67 -16.83 -22.98
N PHE A 626 -4.38 -16.52 -22.99
CA PHE A 626 -3.34 -17.49 -22.66
C PHE A 626 -3.07 -17.64 -21.16
N ARG A 627 -3.44 -16.66 -20.32
CA ARG A 627 -3.47 -16.81 -18.85
C ARG A 627 -4.37 -17.95 -18.37
N THR A 628 -5.31 -18.41 -19.19
CA THR A 628 -6.20 -19.52 -18.82
C THR A 628 -5.49 -20.87 -18.77
N GLN A 629 -4.39 -21.06 -19.50
CA GLN A 629 -3.74 -22.38 -19.66
C GLN A 629 -2.22 -22.39 -19.92
N THR A 630 -1.58 -21.25 -20.23
CA THR A 630 -0.22 -21.22 -20.84
C THR A 630 0.61 -19.99 -20.44
N GLN A 631 1.91 -19.99 -20.71
CA GLN A 631 2.84 -18.90 -20.36
C GLN A 631 2.76 -17.74 -21.38
N THR A 632 2.86 -16.50 -20.88
CA THR A 632 2.93 -15.29 -21.71
C THR A 632 4.13 -14.44 -21.30
N GLN A 633 4.97 -14.02 -22.24
CA GLN A 633 6.12 -13.17 -21.97
C GLN A 633 5.96 -11.83 -22.69
N ALA A 634 6.05 -10.71 -21.97
CA ALA A 634 6.11 -9.39 -22.58
C ALA A 634 7.55 -9.02 -22.91
N LEU A 635 7.80 -8.69 -24.18
CA LEU A 635 9.08 -8.15 -24.61
C LEU A 635 9.02 -6.63 -24.64
N GLY A 636 10.13 -6.02 -24.18
CA GLY A 636 10.42 -4.61 -24.37
C GLY A 636 10.59 -4.24 -25.85
N PRO A 637 10.87 -2.95 -26.17
CA PRO A 637 11.05 -2.50 -27.55
C PRO A 637 12.26 -3.18 -28.18
N LEU A 638 12.01 -4.09 -29.11
CA LEU A 638 13.01 -4.90 -29.81
C LEU A 638 13.39 -4.28 -31.16
N ASP A 639 14.68 -4.30 -31.48
CA ASP A 639 15.17 -3.89 -32.79
C ASP A 639 14.72 -4.89 -33.87
N THR A 640 13.58 -4.60 -34.50
CA THR A 640 12.90 -5.46 -35.47
C THR A 640 12.28 -4.61 -36.58
N ALA A 641 12.06 -5.23 -37.74
CA ALA A 641 11.36 -4.58 -38.86
C ALA A 641 9.97 -4.04 -38.47
N MET A 642 9.29 -4.70 -37.53
CA MET A 642 8.01 -4.25 -36.99
C MET A 642 8.16 -2.92 -36.23
N LEU A 643 9.21 -2.76 -35.42
CA LEU A 643 9.48 -1.52 -34.70
C LEU A 643 9.96 -0.39 -35.64
N THR A 644 10.69 -0.74 -36.70
CA THR A 644 11.05 0.21 -37.77
C THR A 644 9.83 0.73 -38.52
N GLU A 645 8.87 -0.15 -38.84
CA GLU A 645 7.58 0.23 -39.45
C GLU A 645 6.75 1.12 -38.52
N ALA A 646 6.70 0.76 -37.23
CA ALA A 646 6.07 1.57 -36.19
C ALA A 646 6.65 2.99 -36.13
N LYS A 647 7.97 3.15 -36.22
CA LYS A 647 8.65 4.46 -36.22
C LYS A 647 8.21 5.35 -37.39
N SER A 648 7.98 4.78 -38.58
CA SER A 648 7.66 5.56 -39.79
C SER A 648 6.16 5.75 -40.03
N ARG A 649 5.33 4.76 -39.71
CA ARG A 649 3.90 4.72 -40.09
C ARG A 649 2.91 5.10 -38.99
N THR A 650 3.34 5.15 -37.72
CA THR A 650 2.45 5.52 -36.60
C THR A 650 1.80 6.87 -36.81
N ALA A 651 0.47 6.97 -36.76
CA ALA A 651 -0.28 8.20 -37.04
C ALA A 651 -0.07 9.29 -35.96
N ASP A 652 0.01 8.87 -34.70
CA ASP A 652 0.07 9.77 -33.55
C ASP A 652 1.46 10.39 -33.40
N PRO A 653 1.60 11.73 -33.50
CA PRO A 653 2.92 12.38 -33.43
C PRO A 653 3.62 12.16 -32.10
N SER A 654 2.88 12.14 -30.98
CA SER A 654 3.46 11.96 -29.65
C SER A 654 4.07 10.57 -29.48
N THR A 655 3.35 9.54 -29.95
CA THR A 655 3.81 8.14 -29.97
C THR A 655 4.99 7.97 -30.92
N ARG A 656 4.95 8.60 -32.10
CA ARG A 656 6.05 8.56 -33.08
C ARG A 656 7.33 9.20 -32.53
N THR A 657 7.22 10.34 -31.84
CA THR A 657 8.35 10.99 -31.17
C THR A 657 8.87 10.13 -30.03
N SER A 658 7.98 9.51 -29.23
CA SER A 658 8.37 8.59 -28.16
C SER A 658 9.17 7.41 -28.71
N ILE A 659 8.69 6.74 -29.77
CA ILE A 659 9.38 5.61 -30.41
C ILE A 659 10.72 6.08 -31.00
N SER A 660 10.75 7.24 -31.66
CA SER A 660 12.00 7.80 -32.19
C SER A 660 13.00 8.14 -31.08
N GLY A 661 12.51 8.57 -29.92
CA GLY A 661 13.28 8.79 -28.70
C GLY A 661 13.93 7.51 -28.17
N LEU A 662 13.22 6.37 -28.17
CA LEU A 662 13.77 5.08 -27.76
C LEU A 662 15.01 4.70 -28.59
N PHE A 663 14.96 4.92 -29.91
CA PHE A 663 16.11 4.71 -30.79
C PHE A 663 17.26 5.69 -30.48
N ALA A 664 16.95 6.96 -30.23
CA ALA A 664 17.97 7.98 -29.93
C ALA A 664 18.64 7.79 -28.56
N GLN A 665 17.92 7.25 -27.58
CA GLN A 665 18.37 7.02 -26.21
C GLN A 665 19.01 5.64 -26.01
N GLY A 666 19.07 4.80 -27.04
CA GLY A 666 19.65 3.45 -26.96
C GLY A 666 18.84 2.48 -26.08
N GLN A 667 17.56 2.72 -25.89
CA GLN A 667 16.67 1.89 -25.05
C GLN A 667 16.02 0.72 -25.82
N VAL A 668 16.36 0.55 -27.10
CA VAL A 668 15.89 -0.56 -27.92
C VAL A 668 16.79 -1.77 -27.67
N LEU A 669 16.20 -2.87 -27.20
CA LEU A 669 16.90 -4.12 -26.92
C LEU A 669 17.20 -4.87 -28.23
N THR A 670 18.37 -5.52 -28.29
CA THR A 670 18.68 -6.42 -29.40
C THR A 670 17.86 -7.72 -29.27
N CYS A 671 17.59 -8.35 -30.41
CA CYS A 671 16.90 -9.65 -30.43
C CYS A 671 17.70 -10.71 -29.66
N GLU A 672 19.02 -10.65 -29.73
CA GLU A 672 19.96 -11.56 -29.06
C GLU A 672 19.88 -11.43 -27.54
N ALA A 673 19.94 -10.21 -27.01
CA ALA A 673 19.88 -9.96 -25.57
C ALA A 673 18.54 -10.44 -24.99
N SER A 674 17.45 -10.19 -25.70
CA SER A 674 16.12 -10.62 -25.26
C SER A 674 15.92 -12.12 -25.37
N CYS A 675 16.50 -12.74 -26.38
CA CYS A 675 16.46 -14.19 -26.58
C CYS A 675 17.23 -14.91 -25.48
N ALA A 676 18.42 -14.42 -25.11
CA ALA A 676 19.23 -14.97 -24.03
C ALA A 676 18.46 -15.02 -22.69
N LYS A 677 17.71 -13.96 -22.35
CA LYS A 677 16.83 -13.94 -21.17
C LYS A 677 15.70 -14.96 -21.24
N LEU A 678 15.04 -15.10 -22.40
CA LEU A 678 14.03 -16.13 -22.59
C LEU A 678 14.62 -17.54 -22.45
N MET A 679 15.80 -17.79 -23.02
CA MET A 679 16.47 -19.09 -22.88
C MET A 679 16.80 -19.41 -21.43
N LYS A 680 17.34 -18.43 -20.68
CA LYS A 680 17.59 -18.57 -19.24
C LYS A 680 16.32 -18.97 -18.47
N LEU A 681 15.20 -18.28 -18.73
CA LEU A 681 13.91 -18.63 -18.12
C LEU A 681 13.47 -20.06 -18.44
N LEU A 682 13.57 -20.48 -19.70
CA LEU A 682 13.16 -21.83 -20.13
C LEU A 682 13.98 -22.94 -19.44
N LEU A 683 15.28 -22.66 -19.21
CA LEU A 683 16.22 -23.56 -18.53
C LEU A 683 16.00 -23.60 -17.01
N GLU A 684 15.68 -22.47 -16.38
CA GLU A 684 15.43 -22.41 -14.93
C GLU A 684 14.12 -23.07 -14.52
N ASP A 685 13.11 -23.08 -15.41
CA ASP A 685 11.75 -23.62 -15.18
C ASP A 685 11.04 -23.08 -13.92
N ASN A 686 11.49 -21.94 -13.37
CA ASN A 686 10.99 -21.39 -12.12
C ASN A 686 9.78 -20.46 -12.31
N TYR A 687 8.80 -20.90 -13.10
CA TYR A 687 7.63 -20.09 -13.43
C TYR A 687 6.32 -20.87 -13.27
N THR A 688 5.24 -20.15 -12.94
CA THR A 688 3.91 -20.75 -12.78
C THR A 688 3.16 -20.79 -14.11
N SER A 689 2.35 -21.84 -14.35
CA SER A 689 1.50 -21.88 -15.54
C SER A 689 0.52 -20.70 -15.53
N GLY A 690 0.41 -19.99 -16.66
CA GLY A 690 -0.37 -18.75 -16.74
C GLY A 690 0.38 -17.48 -16.36
N ALA A 691 1.66 -17.55 -15.98
CA ALA A 691 2.44 -16.37 -15.61
C ALA A 691 2.64 -15.41 -16.79
N HIS A 692 2.53 -14.11 -16.48
CA HIS A 692 3.00 -13.01 -17.32
C HIS A 692 4.36 -12.56 -16.80
N ILE A 693 5.39 -12.59 -17.63
CA ILE A 693 6.76 -12.23 -17.24
C ILE A 693 7.22 -11.08 -18.13
N ASP A 694 7.58 -9.94 -17.53
CA ASP A 694 8.21 -8.84 -18.25
C ASP A 694 9.72 -9.10 -18.34
N ILE A 695 10.32 -8.72 -19.47
CA ILE A 695 11.76 -8.86 -19.71
C ILE A 695 12.62 -8.04 -18.74
N TYR A 696 12.05 -6.98 -18.15
CA TYR A 696 12.69 -6.18 -17.11
C TYR A 696 12.68 -6.86 -15.74
N ASP A 697 11.78 -7.83 -15.51
CA ASP A 697 11.69 -8.56 -14.24
C ASP A 697 12.73 -9.69 -14.14
N VAL A 698 13.39 -10.04 -15.26
CA VAL A 698 14.35 -11.16 -15.35
C VAL A 698 15.76 -10.77 -14.87
N ASP A 699 16.03 -9.48 -14.59
CA ASP A 699 17.33 -9.01 -14.12
C ASP A 699 17.24 -8.39 -12.71
N THR A 700 17.27 -9.25 -11.69
CA THR A 700 17.92 -8.96 -10.39
C THR A 700 18.53 -10.27 -9.86
N ALA A 701 19.70 -10.62 -10.39
CA ALA A 701 20.60 -11.60 -9.78
C ALA A 701 22.04 -11.07 -9.90
#